data_AF-A0A3R7APN6-F1
#
_entry.id   AF-A0A3R7APN6-F1
#
_cell.length_a   1.000
_cell.length_b   1.000
_cell.length_c   1.000
_cell.angle_alpha   90.00
_cell.angle_beta   90.00
_cell.angle_gamma   90.00
#
_symmetry.space_group_name_H-M   'P 1'
#
loop_
_entity.id
_entity.type
_entity.pdbx_description
1 polymer ?
#
loop_
_entity_poly.entity_id
_entity_poly.type
_entity_poly.pdbx_seq_one_letter_code
_entity_poly.pdbx_strand_id
1 'polypeptide(L)'
;MGIRNRTRQLHEIEKAVAARQRILYLEPDDSDPTEYHVVFGNCSSLGGYRTSDRLYADWHLLPLLQRILHGINHSTSIDLLQDDDDHHVPIITHVAVVDCAYGGRQFQDTSMLKAYLVDVNLTTMTSFALQTMNAVRESTRMEVQVGPVVVSSAQLSRFGLGAPDGTIVVGARVLDMFGLTYDGVSEYRTLVSFDFPYEPNTPFHDAISVADDESSRLNQWRWRVKSTNELIVLNGYSGYYRGSKSSQTSFVRYVVAMDATPVRDFAIDNFQAQGHSKDSRTWMHALGIVTVGLRIGFPVGVSHHMAAMSLWGPQFWLPDVCGIVKRQLRLRALLIFVTVFADRFWIVQEWALTAGYRRYDLEPMIGSDDVVLSDSFVTFLVLTDVIATAMHVAVVPIVPVLLFILCYTQREMLVQALTSDMEPDVASYMNDVYMRNLLTYSPTTMDIWTRYPLEAMDDPAMWFVMREYVWFFAACVVMAVGLALVKLVHVLVRSLSTTVTPSGRMPSTRDLEPCKVIDNKSNTLQFLAPFIPPRALGQWGVVSVPPTSADDDTMLGVAQYHNSEFQLDRSSIWTAGWVLVGRRHLVRIDDLPNLFVNSVMATSSIVKVYGCAVDEDNTKPNAHALPRSPRLFLNPRLVPLPPTTISLRHLRHLSVDVLWVREISVGDATPATVKHMKGKRKAPPPPGRAVPSHGGDLDRIDGDFLDNFCQHDSSSVRSSLFRFTQEAFQVDKTNACLAGWVMLDRKSLVFMADLPQVLVNMSSGAASVFKVYCCPVYTERNVRVMGPKLVVVSPWRLSWRCFWRLNVEMVWVKKQVGDL
;
A
#
# COMPACT_ATOMS: atom_id res chain seq x y z
N MET A 1 53.10 -4.31 -0.64
CA MET A 1 54.54 -3.97 -0.62
C MET A 1 54.83 -3.12 0.61
N GLY A 2 55.76 -3.55 1.47
CA GLY A 2 56.08 -2.84 2.72
C GLY A 2 57.21 -1.82 2.54
N ILE A 3 56.90 -0.53 2.70
CA ILE A 3 57.83 0.60 2.50
C ILE A 3 59.12 0.47 3.34
N ARG A 4 59.03 -0.18 4.51
CA ARG A 4 60.15 -0.38 5.45
C ARG A 4 61.36 -1.10 4.86
N ASN A 5 61.19 -1.92 3.81
CA ASN A 5 62.26 -2.76 3.25
C ASN A 5 62.33 -2.70 1.71
N ARG A 6 62.30 -1.49 1.15
CA ARG A 6 62.32 -1.28 -0.32
C ARG A 6 63.49 -1.98 -1.01
N THR A 7 64.66 -2.07 -0.38
CA THR A 7 65.85 -2.72 -0.96
C THR A 7 65.67 -4.23 -1.12
N ARG A 8 65.00 -4.92 -0.17
CA ARG A 8 64.60 -6.33 -0.31
C ARG A 8 63.66 -6.50 -1.49
N GLN A 9 62.61 -5.69 -1.58
CA GLN A 9 61.58 -5.79 -2.62
C GLN A 9 62.12 -5.46 -4.02
N LEU A 10 63.04 -4.49 -4.16
CA LEU A 10 63.76 -4.26 -5.42
C LEU A 10 64.53 -5.52 -5.84
N HIS A 11 65.30 -6.13 -4.94
CA HIS A 11 66.07 -7.33 -5.25
C HIS A 11 65.20 -8.56 -5.57
N GLU A 12 64.06 -8.72 -4.88
CA GLU A 12 63.08 -9.77 -5.19
C GLU A 12 62.48 -9.59 -6.60
N ILE A 13 62.16 -8.35 -7.00
CA ILE A 13 61.66 -8.03 -8.35
C ILE A 13 62.76 -8.19 -9.41
N GLU A 14 63.98 -7.67 -9.20
CA GLU A 14 65.14 -7.87 -10.08
C GLU A 14 65.37 -9.37 -10.36
N LYS A 15 65.32 -10.19 -9.31
CA LYS A 15 65.47 -11.64 -9.40
C LYS A 15 64.33 -12.31 -10.17
N ALA A 16 63.09 -11.86 -9.98
CA ALA A 16 61.94 -12.40 -10.70
C ALA A 16 61.92 -11.99 -12.19
N VAL A 17 62.31 -10.75 -12.49
CA VAL A 17 62.53 -10.24 -13.86
C VAL A 17 63.65 -11.03 -14.55
N ALA A 18 64.77 -11.30 -13.87
CA ALA A 18 65.84 -12.16 -14.38
C ALA A 18 65.36 -13.61 -14.60
N ALA A 19 64.41 -14.10 -13.79
CA ALA A 19 63.71 -15.37 -13.98
C ALA A 19 62.55 -15.30 -15.00
N ARG A 20 62.42 -14.19 -15.75
CA ARG A 20 61.43 -13.94 -16.81
C ARG A 20 59.95 -13.96 -16.35
N GLN A 21 59.70 -13.67 -15.07
CA GLN A 21 58.37 -13.74 -14.47
C GLN A 21 57.60 -12.42 -14.69
N ARG A 22 56.47 -12.49 -15.40
CA ARG A 22 55.59 -11.33 -15.68
C ARG A 22 54.53 -11.09 -14.59
N ILE A 23 54.12 -12.15 -13.87
CA ILE A 23 53.17 -12.08 -12.74
C ILE A 23 53.91 -12.46 -11.44
N LEU A 24 53.76 -11.61 -10.43
CA LEU A 24 54.33 -11.77 -9.08
C LEU A 24 53.21 -11.77 -8.03
N TYR A 25 53.51 -12.38 -6.88
CA TYR A 25 52.56 -12.60 -5.79
C TYR A 25 53.07 -11.96 -4.50
N LEU A 26 52.20 -11.27 -3.76
CA LEU A 26 52.50 -10.69 -2.45
C LEU A 26 51.96 -11.58 -1.34
N GLU A 27 52.86 -12.12 -0.52
CA GLU A 27 52.53 -13.00 0.59
C GLU A 27 53.09 -12.44 1.91
N PRO A 28 52.42 -12.65 3.06
CA PRO A 28 53.05 -12.42 4.37
C PRO A 28 54.29 -13.32 4.51
N ASP A 29 55.31 -12.86 5.22
CA ASP A 29 56.51 -13.67 5.47
C ASP A 29 56.24 -14.75 6.54
N ASP A 30 56.53 -16.02 6.25
CA ASP A 30 56.33 -17.16 7.17
C ASP A 30 57.08 -16.97 8.51
N SER A 31 58.13 -16.14 8.53
CA SER A 31 58.95 -15.87 9.71
C SER A 31 58.59 -14.59 10.46
N ASP A 32 57.95 -13.61 9.79
CA ASP A 32 57.41 -12.39 10.39
C ASP A 32 56.09 -11.99 9.68
N PRO A 33 54.91 -12.30 10.25
CA PRO A 33 53.63 -11.97 9.64
C PRO A 33 53.33 -10.45 9.59
N THR A 34 54.26 -9.59 10.00
CA THR A 34 54.21 -8.13 9.80
C THR A 34 55.03 -7.63 8.61
N GLU A 35 55.86 -8.49 7.98
CA GLU A 35 56.51 -8.23 6.70
C GLU A 35 55.78 -8.98 5.55
N TYR A 36 55.89 -8.44 4.34
CA TYR A 36 55.37 -9.05 3.11
C TYR A 36 56.50 -9.17 2.08
N HIS A 37 56.54 -10.30 1.39
CA HIS A 37 57.58 -10.67 0.43
C HIS A 37 56.99 -10.93 -0.96
N VAL A 38 57.83 -10.83 -1.99
CA VAL A 38 57.44 -11.02 -3.39
C VAL A 38 57.84 -12.42 -3.89
N VAL A 39 56.84 -13.23 -4.21
CA VAL A 39 56.95 -14.61 -4.71
C VAL A 39 56.64 -14.66 -6.22
N PHE A 40 57.16 -15.66 -6.92
CA PHE A 40 56.81 -15.96 -8.31
C PHE A 40 56.34 -17.42 -8.44
N GLY A 41 55.38 -17.67 -9.32
CA GLY A 41 54.71 -18.98 -9.48
C GLY A 41 53.25 -18.97 -9.05
N ASN A 42 52.97 -19.11 -7.75
CA ASN A 42 51.63 -19.00 -7.17
C ASN A 42 51.70 -18.50 -5.71
N CYS A 43 50.54 -18.39 -5.04
CA CYS A 43 50.47 -18.14 -3.61
C CYS A 43 50.60 -19.45 -2.82
N SER A 44 51.64 -19.54 -2.00
CA SER A 44 51.84 -20.63 -1.04
C SER A 44 50.96 -20.48 0.21
N SER A 45 50.71 -19.25 0.66
CA SER A 45 50.04 -18.93 1.94
C SER A 45 48.59 -19.44 2.05
N LEU A 46 47.89 -19.58 0.91
CA LEU A 46 46.54 -20.16 0.84
C LEU A 46 46.55 -21.69 0.60
N GLY A 47 47.70 -22.36 0.72
CA GLY A 47 47.86 -23.79 0.45
C GLY A 47 47.98 -24.12 -1.05
N GLY A 48 48.45 -23.17 -1.85
CA GLY A 48 48.58 -23.31 -3.31
C GLY A 48 47.35 -22.81 -4.09
N TYR A 49 47.33 -23.18 -5.38
CA TYR A 49 46.38 -22.68 -6.39
C TYR A 49 44.91 -22.91 -6.01
N ARG A 50 44.13 -21.83 -5.95
CA ARG A 50 42.67 -21.85 -5.76
C ARG A 50 41.94 -21.79 -7.11
N THR A 51 40.68 -22.23 -7.13
CA THR A 51 39.78 -22.13 -8.29
C THR A 51 39.71 -20.71 -8.88
N SER A 52 39.65 -19.69 -8.02
CA SER A 52 39.67 -18.27 -8.35
C SER A 52 40.96 -17.79 -9.01
N ASP A 53 42.07 -18.52 -8.84
CA ASP A 53 43.38 -18.13 -9.35
C ASP A 53 43.47 -18.26 -10.89
N ARG A 54 42.42 -18.84 -11.52
CA ARG A 54 42.16 -18.79 -12.96
C ARG A 54 42.24 -17.37 -13.55
N LEU A 55 41.82 -16.36 -12.80
CA LEU A 55 41.85 -14.96 -13.24
C LEU A 55 43.26 -14.36 -13.26
N TYR A 56 44.19 -14.95 -12.49
CA TYR A 56 45.53 -14.46 -12.24
C TYR A 56 46.61 -15.28 -12.98
N ALA A 57 46.21 -16.23 -13.82
CA ALA A 57 47.11 -16.97 -14.71
C ALA A 57 47.57 -16.11 -15.91
N ASP A 58 48.79 -16.35 -16.41
CA ASP A 58 49.40 -15.56 -17.50
C ASP A 58 48.50 -15.38 -18.73
N TRP A 59 47.81 -16.44 -19.14
CA TRP A 59 46.93 -16.46 -20.31
C TRP A 59 45.65 -15.62 -20.14
N HIS A 60 45.28 -15.27 -18.91
CA HIS A 60 44.11 -14.46 -18.60
C HIS A 60 44.49 -13.02 -18.23
N LEU A 61 45.37 -12.86 -17.23
CA LEU A 61 45.64 -11.56 -16.63
C LEU A 61 46.40 -10.62 -17.57
N LEU A 62 47.44 -11.10 -18.25
CA LEU A 62 48.30 -10.24 -19.09
C LEU A 62 47.54 -9.73 -20.33
N PRO A 63 46.80 -10.56 -21.11
CA PRO A 63 45.97 -10.07 -22.22
C PRO A 63 44.78 -9.21 -21.76
N LEU A 64 44.28 -9.39 -20.54
CA LEU A 64 43.23 -8.54 -19.97
C LEU A 64 43.76 -7.16 -19.61
N LEU A 65 44.88 -7.08 -18.87
CA LEU A 65 45.54 -5.82 -18.54
C LEU A 65 46.00 -5.08 -19.81
N GLN A 66 46.55 -5.78 -20.81
CA GLN A 66 46.97 -5.15 -22.07
C GLN A 66 45.78 -4.54 -22.84
N ARG A 67 44.61 -5.18 -22.85
CA ARG A 67 43.37 -4.60 -23.42
C ARG A 67 42.89 -3.36 -22.65
N ILE A 68 43.03 -3.34 -21.32
CA ILE A 68 42.67 -2.18 -20.50
C ILE A 68 43.65 -1.02 -20.75
N LEU A 69 44.96 -1.28 -20.78
CA LEU A 69 46.00 -0.29 -21.11
C LEU A 69 45.75 0.37 -22.47
N HIS A 70 45.51 -0.43 -23.52
CA HIS A 70 45.18 0.08 -24.85
C HIS A 70 43.87 0.90 -24.87
N GLY A 71 42.93 0.58 -23.98
CA GLY A 71 41.71 1.37 -23.77
C GLY A 71 41.94 2.72 -23.05
N ILE A 72 42.96 2.83 -22.19
CA ILE A 72 43.34 4.09 -21.51
C ILE A 72 43.97 5.06 -22.50
N ASN A 73 44.81 4.55 -23.40
CA ASN A 73 45.36 5.29 -24.53
C ASN A 73 45.84 4.30 -25.60
N HIS A 74 45.38 4.45 -26.85
CA HIS A 74 45.80 3.60 -27.97
C HIS A 74 47.31 3.62 -28.23
N SER A 75 48.05 4.61 -27.72
CA SER A 75 49.51 4.73 -27.78
C SER A 75 50.23 4.57 -26.42
N THR A 76 49.69 3.77 -25.48
CA THR A 76 50.44 3.37 -24.27
C THR A 76 51.77 2.72 -24.63
N SER A 77 52.88 3.29 -24.15
CA SER A 77 54.24 2.72 -24.28
C SER A 77 54.52 1.56 -23.32
N ILE A 78 53.47 0.87 -22.87
CA ILE A 78 53.53 -0.29 -21.97
C ILE A 78 52.92 -1.45 -22.74
N ASP A 79 53.76 -2.41 -23.09
CA ASP A 79 53.33 -3.69 -23.64
C ASP A 79 53.77 -4.81 -22.70
N LEU A 80 52.79 -5.45 -22.08
CA LEU A 80 52.98 -6.56 -21.15
C LEU A 80 53.24 -7.89 -21.86
N LEU A 81 53.05 -7.95 -23.18
CA LEU A 81 53.20 -9.12 -24.02
C LEU A 81 54.42 -9.02 -24.96
N GLN A 82 55.15 -7.90 -24.96
CA GLN A 82 56.31 -7.70 -25.82
C GLN A 82 57.47 -8.65 -25.48
N ASP A 83 57.89 -9.42 -26.47
CA ASP A 83 59.10 -10.22 -26.46
C ASP A 83 60.14 -9.62 -27.44
N ASP A 84 61.42 -9.92 -27.23
CA ASP A 84 62.53 -9.57 -28.12
C ASP A 84 62.47 -10.37 -29.43
N ASP A 85 62.35 -9.70 -30.58
CA ASP A 85 62.07 -10.32 -31.89
C ASP A 85 63.09 -11.42 -32.26
N ASP A 86 64.39 -11.19 -31.98
CA ASP A 86 65.47 -12.12 -32.33
C ASP A 86 65.53 -13.38 -31.44
N HIS A 87 65.02 -13.33 -30.20
CA HIS A 87 65.25 -14.41 -29.20
C HIS A 87 64.00 -14.87 -28.43
N HIS A 88 62.84 -14.26 -28.64
CA HIS A 88 61.60 -14.52 -27.91
C HIS A 88 61.80 -14.43 -26.38
N VAL A 89 62.46 -13.35 -25.94
CA VAL A 89 62.74 -13.07 -24.52
C VAL A 89 61.83 -11.92 -24.05
N PRO A 90 61.05 -12.08 -22.97
CA PRO A 90 60.11 -11.05 -22.54
C PRO A 90 60.80 -9.76 -22.11
N ILE A 91 60.40 -8.63 -22.69
CA ILE A 91 60.93 -7.30 -22.36
C ILE A 91 60.10 -6.74 -21.20
N ILE A 92 60.50 -7.08 -19.97
CA ILE A 92 59.74 -6.74 -18.76
C ILE A 92 60.11 -5.33 -18.28
N THR A 93 59.29 -4.34 -18.65
CA THR A 93 59.36 -2.96 -18.11
C THR A 93 58.49 -2.76 -16.87
N HIS A 94 57.41 -3.53 -16.78
CA HIS A 94 56.44 -3.53 -15.69
C HIS A 94 56.07 -4.96 -15.34
N VAL A 95 55.76 -5.21 -14.07
CA VAL A 95 55.31 -6.51 -13.54
C VAL A 95 53.89 -6.40 -13.03
N ALA A 96 53.06 -7.40 -13.35
CA ALA A 96 51.74 -7.54 -12.73
C ALA A 96 51.92 -8.16 -11.34
N VAL A 97 51.25 -7.60 -10.34
CA VAL A 97 51.38 -8.01 -8.94
C VAL A 97 49.99 -8.33 -8.37
N VAL A 98 49.89 -9.50 -7.75
CA VAL A 98 48.65 -10.07 -7.20
C VAL A 98 48.79 -10.21 -5.69
N ASP A 99 47.79 -9.75 -4.96
CA ASP A 99 47.72 -9.92 -3.51
C ASP A 99 47.16 -11.31 -3.14
N CYS A 100 47.86 -12.05 -2.29
CA CYS A 100 47.41 -13.35 -1.77
C CYS A 100 46.49 -13.21 -0.54
N ALA A 101 46.47 -12.05 0.11
CA ALA A 101 45.50 -11.72 1.14
C ALA A 101 44.17 -11.18 0.58
N TYR A 102 44.03 -11.02 -0.75
CA TYR A 102 42.85 -10.42 -1.37
C TYR A 102 41.56 -11.24 -1.12
N GLY A 103 40.55 -10.60 -0.54
CA GLY A 103 39.30 -11.22 -0.10
C GLY A 103 38.58 -12.02 -1.20
N GLY A 104 38.52 -11.52 -2.44
CA GLY A 104 37.89 -12.25 -3.55
C GLY A 104 38.50 -13.65 -3.77
N ARG A 105 39.80 -13.82 -3.53
CA ARG A 105 40.48 -15.12 -3.63
C ARG A 105 40.30 -16.00 -2.40
N GLN A 106 40.17 -15.40 -1.22
CA GLN A 106 39.85 -16.13 0.02
C GLN A 106 38.43 -16.72 -0.03
N PHE A 107 37.45 -15.95 -0.54
CA PHE A 107 36.06 -16.36 -0.70
C PHE A 107 35.74 -17.05 -2.04
N GLN A 108 36.72 -17.14 -2.95
CA GLN A 108 36.60 -17.68 -4.32
C GLN A 108 35.60 -16.91 -5.22
N ASP A 109 35.27 -15.66 -4.89
CA ASP A 109 34.51 -14.77 -5.77
C ASP A 109 35.39 -14.31 -6.94
N THR A 110 34.92 -14.52 -8.16
CA THR A 110 35.60 -14.11 -9.40
C THR A 110 34.83 -13.07 -10.21
N SER A 111 33.80 -12.47 -9.63
CA SER A 111 33.08 -11.33 -10.20
C SER A 111 33.86 -10.01 -10.14
N MET A 112 34.87 -9.94 -9.26
CA MET A 112 35.80 -8.82 -9.16
C MET A 112 37.26 -9.31 -9.27
N LEU A 113 38.01 -8.65 -10.14
CA LEU A 113 39.45 -8.78 -10.31
C LEU A 113 40.10 -7.56 -9.67
N LYS A 114 41.05 -7.80 -8.75
CA LYS A 114 41.94 -6.76 -8.24
C LYS A 114 43.38 -7.13 -8.53
N ALA A 115 44.02 -6.37 -9.41
CA ALA A 115 45.40 -6.57 -9.82
C ALA A 115 46.15 -5.24 -9.82
N TYR A 116 47.46 -5.30 -9.57
CA TYR A 116 48.33 -4.12 -9.60
C TYR A 116 49.32 -4.26 -10.75
N LEU A 117 49.71 -3.13 -11.36
CA LEU A 117 50.85 -3.05 -12.28
C LEU A 117 51.89 -2.13 -11.68
N VAL A 118 53.15 -2.57 -11.69
CA VAL A 118 54.24 -1.87 -11.01
C VAL A 118 55.44 -1.77 -11.95
N ASP A 119 56.02 -0.58 -12.06
CA ASP A 119 57.31 -0.37 -12.73
C ASP A 119 58.42 -1.13 -11.99
N VAL A 120 59.33 -1.77 -12.72
CA VAL A 120 60.47 -2.56 -12.17
C VAL A 120 61.35 -1.72 -11.24
N ASN A 121 61.44 -0.40 -11.44
CA ASN A 121 62.21 0.52 -10.58
C ASN A 121 61.46 0.92 -9.28
N LEU A 122 60.25 0.39 -9.05
CA LEU A 122 59.35 0.75 -7.96
C LEU A 122 59.11 2.27 -7.84
N THR A 123 58.84 2.96 -8.96
CA THR A 123 58.50 4.39 -8.94
C THR A 123 56.98 4.63 -8.92
N THR A 124 56.24 3.87 -9.71
CA THR A 124 54.78 3.97 -9.87
C THR A 124 54.09 2.64 -9.59
N MET A 125 52.86 2.72 -9.09
CA MET A 125 51.98 1.59 -8.86
C MET A 125 50.57 1.96 -9.35
N THR A 126 49.96 1.08 -10.14
CA THR A 126 48.63 1.29 -10.72
C THR A 126 47.71 0.15 -10.28
N SER A 127 46.60 0.48 -9.63
CA SER A 127 45.55 -0.46 -9.22
C SER A 127 44.50 -0.58 -10.33
N PHE A 128 44.12 -1.81 -10.64
CA PHE A 128 43.04 -2.16 -11.57
C PHE A 128 41.95 -2.90 -10.79
N ALA A 129 40.83 -2.21 -10.57
CA ALA A 129 39.61 -2.76 -9.98
C ALA A 129 38.58 -2.98 -11.09
N LEU A 130 38.55 -4.19 -11.65
CA LEU A 130 37.59 -4.62 -12.69
C LEU A 130 36.49 -5.43 -12.02
N GLN A 131 35.22 -5.07 -12.26
CA GLN A 131 34.09 -5.85 -11.76
C GLN A 131 33.08 -6.10 -12.88
N THR A 132 32.44 -7.28 -12.87
CA THR A 132 31.30 -7.57 -13.74
C THR A 132 30.04 -6.86 -13.22
N MET A 133 29.32 -6.14 -14.08
CA MET A 133 28.07 -5.46 -13.74
C MET A 133 27.04 -5.56 -14.86
N ASN A 134 25.83 -5.08 -14.60
CA ASN A 134 24.87 -4.76 -15.65
C ASN A 134 24.97 -3.26 -15.99
N ALA A 135 24.81 -2.93 -17.27
CA ALA A 135 24.65 -1.56 -17.76
C ALA A 135 23.33 -1.42 -18.53
N VAL A 136 22.60 -0.34 -18.29
CA VAL A 136 21.54 0.13 -19.18
C VAL A 136 22.14 1.17 -20.12
N ARG A 137 22.12 0.89 -21.42
CA ARG A 137 22.56 1.81 -22.46
C ARG A 137 21.45 2.80 -22.82
N GLU A 138 21.68 4.11 -22.68
CA GLU A 138 20.61 5.09 -22.93
C GLU A 138 20.17 5.09 -24.40
N SER A 139 21.11 4.90 -25.33
CA SER A 139 20.87 4.97 -26.79
C SER A 139 19.90 3.88 -27.30
N THR A 140 20.01 2.66 -26.80
CA THR A 140 19.23 1.48 -27.21
C THR A 140 18.18 1.07 -26.19
N ARG A 141 18.28 1.55 -24.95
CA ARG A 141 17.48 1.15 -23.77
C ARG A 141 17.57 -0.34 -23.43
N MET A 142 18.66 -1.00 -23.83
CA MET A 142 18.94 -2.40 -23.50
C MET A 142 19.76 -2.50 -22.21
N GLU A 143 19.45 -3.51 -21.39
CA GLU A 143 20.31 -3.97 -20.29
C GLU A 143 21.30 -5.00 -20.86
N VAL A 144 22.60 -4.74 -20.69
CA VAL A 144 23.71 -5.60 -21.19
C VAL A 144 24.69 -5.86 -20.05
N GLN A 145 25.47 -6.93 -20.14
CA GLN A 145 26.59 -7.16 -19.21
C GLN A 145 27.81 -6.34 -19.63
N VAL A 146 28.63 -5.99 -18.65
CA VAL A 146 29.80 -5.13 -18.82
C VAL A 146 30.90 -5.47 -17.83
N GLY A 147 32.12 -5.12 -18.21
CA GLY A 147 33.27 -4.98 -17.30
C GLY A 147 33.66 -3.51 -17.13
N PRO A 148 33.03 -2.75 -16.21
CA PRO A 148 33.60 -1.50 -15.72
C PRO A 148 34.93 -1.74 -14.98
N VAL A 149 35.92 -0.90 -15.27
CA VAL A 149 37.22 -0.86 -14.60
C VAL A 149 37.42 0.52 -13.99
N VAL A 150 37.76 0.56 -12.71
CA VAL A 150 38.35 1.74 -12.06
C VAL A 150 39.86 1.53 -12.01
N VAL A 151 40.61 2.44 -12.63
CA VAL A 151 42.08 2.45 -12.62
C VAL A 151 42.55 3.63 -11.78
N SER A 152 43.36 3.38 -10.75
CA SER A 152 43.90 4.40 -9.83
C SER A 152 45.42 4.31 -9.84
N SER A 153 46.11 5.43 -10.11
CA SER A 153 47.58 5.48 -10.30
C SER A 153 48.24 6.31 -9.21
N ALA A 154 49.29 5.77 -8.57
CA ALA A 154 49.98 6.40 -7.46
C ALA A 154 51.52 6.33 -7.61
N GLN A 155 52.23 7.34 -7.07
CA GLN A 155 53.69 7.33 -6.98
C GLN A 155 54.12 6.70 -5.65
N LEU A 156 54.94 5.65 -5.70
CA LEU A 156 55.36 4.91 -4.50
C LEU A 156 56.15 5.78 -3.50
N SER A 157 56.84 6.82 -3.99
CA SER A 157 57.55 7.81 -3.18
C SER A 157 56.65 8.78 -2.40
N ARG A 158 55.35 8.86 -2.69
CA ARG A 158 54.37 9.72 -1.99
C ARG A 158 53.65 9.02 -0.84
N PHE A 159 53.80 7.70 -0.70
CA PHE A 159 53.25 7.00 0.45
C PHE A 159 54.15 7.20 1.67
N GLY A 160 53.56 7.68 2.76
CA GLY A 160 54.18 7.78 4.07
C GLY A 160 53.60 6.76 5.05
N LEU A 161 54.31 6.51 6.14
CA LEU A 161 53.69 5.92 7.32
C LEU A 161 52.81 6.99 8.00
N GLY A 162 51.66 6.59 8.53
CA GLY A 162 50.78 7.46 9.31
C GLY A 162 51.40 7.89 10.64
N ALA A 163 50.79 8.89 11.28
CA ALA A 163 51.17 9.28 12.63
C ALA A 163 50.92 8.11 13.61
N PRO A 164 51.84 7.81 14.56
CA PRO A 164 51.68 6.70 15.49
C PRO A 164 50.60 6.96 16.56
N ASP A 165 50.25 8.22 16.80
CA ASP A 165 49.26 8.64 17.80
C ASP A 165 47.89 8.84 17.14
N GLY A 166 46.89 8.05 17.58
CA GLY A 166 45.55 8.01 16.99
C GLY A 166 44.67 9.24 17.29
N THR A 167 45.05 10.42 16.80
CA THR A 167 44.19 11.62 16.83
C THR A 167 43.08 11.52 15.78
N ILE A 168 42.05 10.75 16.10
CA ILE A 168 40.90 10.44 15.22
C ILE A 168 40.22 11.73 14.73
N VAL A 169 40.51 12.13 13.48
CA VAL A 169 39.76 13.19 12.80
C VAL A 169 38.43 12.57 12.31
N VAL A 170 37.30 13.12 12.75
CA VAL A 170 35.98 12.58 12.42
C VAL A 170 35.69 12.75 10.93
N GLY A 171 35.89 11.67 10.18
CA GLY A 171 35.87 11.61 8.71
C GLY A 171 37.00 10.74 8.14
N ALA A 172 38.17 10.73 8.78
CA ALA A 172 39.37 10.02 8.31
C ALA A 172 39.49 8.55 8.79
N ARG A 173 38.51 8.03 9.55
CA ARG A 173 38.56 6.75 10.29
C ARG A 173 38.98 5.49 9.51
N VAL A 174 38.92 5.50 8.18
CA VAL A 174 39.32 4.36 7.33
C VAL A 174 40.80 4.43 6.91
N LEU A 175 41.41 5.62 6.89
CA LEU A 175 42.83 5.80 6.54
C LEU A 175 43.75 5.37 7.69
N ASP A 176 43.43 5.78 8.92
CA ASP A 176 44.20 5.44 10.14
C ASP A 176 44.32 3.92 10.33
N MET A 177 43.34 3.14 9.87
CA MET A 177 43.32 1.67 9.94
C MET A 177 44.48 1.01 9.19
N PHE A 178 44.99 1.63 8.12
CA PHE A 178 46.09 1.08 7.31
C PHE A 178 47.47 1.57 7.76
N GLY A 179 47.55 2.52 8.70
CA GLY A 179 48.82 3.11 9.15
C GLY A 179 49.63 3.79 8.03
N LEU A 180 48.95 4.21 6.96
CA LEU A 180 49.55 4.77 5.74
C LEU A 180 48.91 6.12 5.37
N THR A 181 49.73 7.01 4.84
CA THR A 181 49.32 8.31 4.28
C THR A 181 49.80 8.45 2.85
N TYR A 182 49.21 9.35 2.07
CA TYR A 182 49.63 9.64 0.70
C TYR A 182 49.66 11.16 0.46
N ASP A 183 50.80 11.68 0.07
CA ASP A 183 50.98 13.10 -0.29
C ASP A 183 50.48 13.37 -1.72
N GLY A 184 49.16 13.36 -1.91
CA GLY A 184 48.52 13.59 -3.20
C GLY A 184 47.02 13.26 -3.21
N VAL A 185 46.44 13.20 -4.41
CA VAL A 185 45.01 12.91 -4.66
C VAL A 185 44.92 11.73 -5.63
N SER A 186 43.88 10.90 -5.53
CA SER A 186 43.62 9.85 -6.53
C SER A 186 43.28 10.45 -7.91
N GLU A 187 44.05 10.11 -8.95
CA GLU A 187 43.59 10.26 -10.35
C GLU A 187 42.94 8.94 -10.78
N TYR A 188 41.62 8.94 -10.93
CA TYR A 188 40.88 7.80 -11.48
C TYR A 188 40.72 7.90 -12.99
N ARG A 189 40.85 6.75 -13.66
CA ARG A 189 40.36 6.54 -15.03
C ARG A 189 39.33 5.42 -15.03
N THR A 190 38.14 5.73 -15.53
CA THR A 190 37.02 4.80 -15.63
C THR A 190 36.92 4.27 -17.06
N LEU A 191 36.95 2.95 -17.24
CA LEU A 191 36.79 2.30 -18.53
C LEU A 191 35.65 1.31 -18.49
N VAL A 192 35.03 1.03 -19.63
CA VAL A 192 33.98 0.01 -19.75
C VAL A 192 34.25 -0.89 -20.94
N SER A 193 34.13 -2.20 -20.74
CA SER A 193 33.98 -3.17 -21.82
C SER A 193 32.52 -3.63 -21.89
N PHE A 194 31.94 -3.65 -23.10
CA PHE A 194 30.60 -4.18 -23.35
C PHE A 194 30.66 -5.70 -23.58
N ASP A 195 29.61 -6.41 -23.16
CA ASP A 195 29.40 -7.85 -23.36
C ASP A 195 30.45 -8.77 -22.66
N PHE A 196 31.36 -8.15 -21.91
CA PHE A 196 32.27 -8.78 -20.96
C PHE A 196 31.48 -9.30 -19.73
N PRO A 197 31.83 -10.49 -19.17
CA PRO A 197 32.99 -11.33 -19.48
C PRO A 197 32.70 -12.45 -20.49
N TYR A 198 31.54 -12.45 -21.15
CA TYR A 198 31.05 -13.61 -21.91
C TYR A 198 31.49 -13.62 -23.36
N GLU A 199 31.59 -12.45 -24.00
CA GLU A 199 32.18 -12.33 -25.32
C GLU A 199 33.72 -12.22 -25.19
N PRO A 200 34.51 -13.05 -25.91
CA PRO A 200 35.98 -13.01 -25.81
C PRO A 200 36.57 -11.78 -26.50
N ASN A 201 37.73 -11.32 -26.01
CA ASN A 201 38.54 -10.25 -26.62
C ASN A 201 37.83 -8.89 -26.80
N THR A 202 36.74 -8.64 -26.08
CA THR A 202 36.05 -7.35 -26.07
C THR A 202 37.00 -6.17 -25.76
N PRO A 203 36.87 -5.02 -26.44
CA PRO A 203 37.68 -3.84 -26.15
C PRO A 203 37.23 -3.16 -24.84
N PHE A 204 38.13 -2.39 -24.24
CA PHE A 204 37.78 -1.43 -23.18
C PHE A 204 37.74 -0.02 -23.78
N HIS A 205 36.72 0.75 -23.42
CA HIS A 205 36.54 2.13 -23.87
C HIS A 205 36.65 3.08 -22.68
N ASP A 206 37.51 4.09 -22.82
CA ASP A 206 37.65 5.19 -21.86
C ASP A 206 36.33 5.96 -21.70
N ALA A 207 35.94 6.23 -20.45
CA ALA A 207 34.66 6.82 -20.06
C ALA A 207 34.86 7.92 -19.00
N ILE A 208 33.87 8.80 -18.86
CA ILE A 208 33.86 9.90 -17.88
C ILE A 208 32.70 9.69 -16.92
N SER A 209 32.97 9.74 -15.61
CA SER A 209 31.91 9.76 -14.59
C SER A 209 31.11 11.06 -14.64
N VAL A 210 29.78 10.96 -14.72
CA VAL A 210 28.84 12.08 -14.74
C VAL A 210 28.23 12.23 -13.34
N ALA A 211 28.59 13.32 -12.67
CA ALA A 211 28.10 13.65 -11.33
C ALA A 211 26.73 14.36 -11.41
N ASP A 212 25.66 13.56 -11.46
CA ASP A 212 24.26 14.01 -11.37
C ASP A 212 23.67 13.69 -9.98
N ASP A 213 22.69 14.46 -9.50
CA ASP A 213 21.94 14.14 -8.26
C ASP A 213 21.32 12.71 -8.28
N GLU A 214 21.04 12.17 -9.47
CA GLU A 214 20.47 10.83 -9.63
C GLU A 214 21.45 9.69 -9.30
N SER A 215 22.76 9.83 -9.57
CA SER A 215 23.73 8.74 -9.31
C SER A 215 23.86 8.46 -7.82
N SER A 216 23.98 9.53 -7.02
CA SER A 216 24.00 9.50 -5.56
C SER A 216 22.69 8.95 -4.96
N ARG A 217 21.53 9.36 -5.50
CA ARG A 217 20.22 8.97 -4.94
C ARG A 217 19.78 7.54 -5.23
N LEU A 218 20.27 6.94 -6.32
CA LEU A 218 19.88 5.61 -6.80
C LEU A 218 20.96 4.54 -6.64
N ASN A 219 22.14 4.94 -6.13
CA ASN A 219 23.36 4.14 -6.03
C ASN A 219 23.73 3.47 -7.37
N GLN A 220 23.88 4.31 -8.41
CA GLN A 220 24.24 3.89 -9.76
C GLN A 220 25.34 4.79 -10.32
N TRP A 221 26.35 4.20 -10.94
CA TRP A 221 27.32 4.93 -11.75
C TRP A 221 26.63 5.41 -13.03
N ARG A 222 26.86 6.66 -13.43
CA ARG A 222 26.40 7.23 -14.70
C ARG A 222 27.64 7.66 -15.46
N TRP A 223 28.07 6.87 -16.44
CA TRP A 223 29.31 7.13 -17.18
C TRP A 223 29.00 7.47 -18.63
N ARG A 224 29.81 8.34 -19.24
CA ARG A 224 29.73 8.65 -20.67
C ARG A 224 30.97 8.18 -21.40
N VAL A 225 30.81 7.30 -22.38
CA VAL A 225 31.91 6.73 -23.16
C VAL A 225 32.49 7.79 -24.08
N LYS A 226 33.81 8.02 -24.04
CA LYS A 226 34.46 9.15 -24.76
C LYS A 226 34.41 9.01 -26.28
N SER A 227 34.51 7.78 -26.79
CA SER A 227 34.55 7.50 -28.24
C SER A 227 33.20 7.64 -28.94
N THR A 228 32.10 7.29 -28.28
CA THR A 228 30.73 7.34 -28.83
C THR A 228 29.89 8.50 -28.29
N ASN A 229 30.34 9.16 -27.21
CA ASN A 229 29.56 10.11 -26.40
C ASN A 229 28.25 9.52 -25.83
N GLU A 230 28.13 8.19 -25.77
CA GLU A 230 26.97 7.47 -25.24
C GLU A 230 26.96 7.48 -23.71
N LEU A 231 25.80 7.78 -23.10
CA LEU A 231 25.58 7.62 -21.67
C LEU A 231 25.15 6.18 -21.34
N ILE A 232 25.75 5.62 -20.29
CA ILE A 232 25.43 4.32 -19.73
C ILE A 232 25.20 4.42 -18.22
N VAL A 233 24.19 3.70 -17.73
CA VAL A 233 23.86 3.62 -16.30
C VAL A 233 24.26 2.24 -15.79
N LEU A 234 25.22 2.21 -14.88
CA LEU A 234 25.99 1.05 -14.44
C LEU A 234 25.68 0.73 -12.98
N ASN A 235 25.34 -0.51 -12.67
CA ASN A 235 25.34 -1.01 -11.30
C ASN A 235 25.41 -2.54 -11.26
N GLY A 236 25.97 -3.06 -10.17
CA GLY A 236 25.79 -4.45 -9.77
C GLY A 236 24.40 -4.70 -9.18
N TYR A 237 23.99 -5.96 -9.11
CA TYR A 237 22.71 -6.37 -8.53
C TYR A 237 22.88 -7.60 -7.63
N SER A 238 22.21 -7.60 -6.49
CA SER A 238 22.08 -8.78 -5.62
C SER A 238 20.67 -8.83 -5.02
N GLY A 239 20.24 -9.97 -4.51
CA GLY A 239 18.89 -10.24 -4.00
C GLY A 239 18.03 -11.12 -4.91
N TYR A 240 16.72 -11.10 -4.71
CA TYR A 240 15.82 -12.15 -5.19
C TYR A 240 14.56 -11.61 -5.87
N TYR A 241 13.93 -12.44 -6.70
CA TYR A 241 12.66 -12.12 -7.36
C TYR A 241 11.73 -13.33 -7.48
N ARG A 242 10.42 -13.09 -7.56
CA ARG A 242 9.42 -14.12 -7.80
C ARG A 242 8.65 -13.84 -9.08
N GLY A 243 8.58 -14.84 -9.97
CA GLY A 243 7.97 -14.74 -11.30
C GLY A 243 8.79 -13.92 -12.30
N SER A 244 9.06 -12.65 -12.01
CA SER A 244 9.95 -11.81 -12.82
C SER A 244 10.62 -10.70 -12.01
N LYS A 245 11.80 -10.25 -12.48
CA LYS A 245 12.53 -9.06 -11.99
C LYS A 245 11.71 -7.75 -12.08
N SER A 246 10.51 -7.78 -12.67
CA SER A 246 9.58 -6.65 -12.78
C SER A 246 8.31 -6.78 -11.93
N SER A 247 8.01 -7.96 -11.36
CA SER A 247 6.75 -8.29 -10.67
C SER A 247 6.84 -8.21 -9.15
N GLN A 248 7.79 -8.95 -8.57
CA GLN A 248 8.04 -9.07 -7.12
C GLN A 248 9.55 -9.26 -6.98
N THR A 249 10.27 -8.30 -6.40
CA THR A 249 11.73 -8.39 -6.21
C THR A 249 12.20 -7.52 -5.06
N SER A 250 13.12 -8.04 -4.25
CA SER A 250 13.85 -7.29 -3.23
C SER A 250 15.33 -7.42 -3.55
N PHE A 251 16.02 -6.30 -3.71
CA PHE A 251 17.36 -6.30 -4.28
C PHE A 251 18.22 -5.13 -3.82
N VAL A 252 19.52 -5.38 -3.70
CA VAL A 252 20.54 -4.35 -3.53
C VAL A 252 21.10 -3.96 -4.89
N ARG A 253 21.28 -2.65 -5.10
CA ARG A 253 22.23 -2.13 -6.08
C ARG A 253 23.54 -1.83 -5.38
N TYR A 254 24.65 -2.23 -5.97
CA TYR A 254 25.98 -1.88 -5.48
C TYR A 254 26.85 -1.29 -6.60
N VAL A 255 27.80 -0.45 -6.19
CA VAL A 255 28.88 0.10 -7.02
C VAL A 255 30.17 0.22 -6.21
N VAL A 256 31.33 0.18 -6.85
CA VAL A 256 32.59 0.49 -6.15
C VAL A 256 32.66 1.99 -5.87
N ALA A 257 33.09 2.37 -4.67
CA ALA A 257 33.34 3.76 -4.31
C ALA A 257 34.72 4.20 -4.80
N MET A 258 34.79 5.44 -5.29
CA MET A 258 36.04 6.15 -5.54
C MET A 258 36.24 7.15 -4.40
N ASP A 259 37.31 6.98 -3.62
CA ASP A 259 37.66 7.85 -2.48
C ASP A 259 38.53 9.04 -2.93
N ALA A 260 38.82 10.01 -2.06
CA ALA A 260 39.77 11.08 -2.37
C ALA A 260 41.25 10.61 -2.27
N THR A 261 41.50 9.45 -1.67
CA THR A 261 42.84 8.99 -1.26
C THR A 261 43.16 7.57 -1.75
N PRO A 262 44.31 7.35 -2.43
CA PRO A 262 44.58 6.05 -3.05
C PRO A 262 44.99 4.98 -2.03
N VAL A 263 45.35 5.36 -0.79
CA VAL A 263 45.61 4.41 0.30
C VAL A 263 44.45 3.42 0.46
N ARG A 264 43.20 3.87 0.31
CA ARG A 264 42.02 3.02 0.40
C ARG A 264 41.89 2.10 -0.83
N ASP A 265 41.96 2.67 -2.04
CA ASP A 265 41.81 1.93 -3.30
C ASP A 265 42.79 0.76 -3.43
N PHE A 266 44.01 0.94 -2.92
CA PHE A 266 45.09 -0.05 -2.96
C PHE A 266 45.06 -1.03 -1.78
N ALA A 267 44.23 -0.82 -0.76
CA ALA A 267 44.15 -1.67 0.43
C ALA A 267 42.85 -2.50 0.51
N ILE A 268 41.69 -1.91 0.17
CA ILE A 268 40.38 -2.57 0.25
C ILE A 268 39.51 -2.23 -0.95
N ASP A 269 38.53 -3.09 -1.24
CA ASP A 269 37.41 -2.72 -2.11
C ASP A 269 36.27 -2.20 -1.24
N ASN A 270 35.79 -0.99 -1.56
CA ASN A 270 34.72 -0.36 -0.81
C ASN A 270 33.46 -0.25 -1.66
N PHE A 271 32.47 -1.10 -1.41
CA PHE A 271 31.18 -1.02 -2.07
C PHE A 271 30.26 0.00 -1.39
N GLN A 272 29.64 0.87 -2.18
CA GLN A 272 28.41 1.54 -1.77
C GLN A 272 27.25 0.65 -2.19
N ALA A 273 26.34 0.33 -1.27
CA ALA A 273 25.23 -0.59 -1.47
C ALA A 273 23.91 0.02 -0.96
N GLN A 274 22.84 -0.11 -1.74
CA GLN A 274 21.52 0.43 -1.42
C GLN A 274 20.43 -0.60 -1.74
N GLY A 275 19.63 -0.97 -0.74
CA GLY A 275 18.47 -1.85 -0.92
C GLY A 275 17.29 -1.15 -1.59
N HIS A 276 16.53 -1.93 -2.36
CA HIS A 276 15.28 -1.55 -3.00
C HIS A 276 14.29 -2.72 -2.95
N SER A 277 13.04 -2.45 -2.60
CA SER A 277 11.93 -3.39 -2.79
C SER A 277 11.05 -2.92 -3.94
N LYS A 278 10.52 -3.87 -4.71
CA LYS A 278 9.51 -3.63 -5.74
C LYS A 278 8.51 -4.78 -5.79
N ASP A 279 7.29 -4.48 -5.37
CA ASP A 279 6.13 -5.35 -5.54
C ASP A 279 5.05 -4.67 -6.40
N SER A 280 4.48 -5.43 -7.34
CA SER A 280 3.39 -5.03 -8.24
C SER A 280 2.00 -5.23 -7.64
N ARG A 281 1.89 -5.82 -6.44
CA ARG A 281 0.65 -6.18 -5.75
C ARG A 281 0.34 -5.31 -4.53
N THR A 282 1.25 -4.43 -4.13
CA THR A 282 1.16 -3.62 -2.91
C THR A 282 -0.07 -2.73 -2.88
N TRP A 283 -0.60 -2.37 -4.06
CA TRP A 283 -1.87 -1.66 -4.20
C TRP A 283 -3.05 -2.39 -3.54
N MET A 284 -3.02 -3.73 -3.44
CA MET A 284 -4.03 -4.51 -2.72
C MET A 284 -3.98 -4.27 -1.21
N HIS A 285 -2.78 -4.26 -0.61
CA HIS A 285 -2.58 -3.89 0.80
C HIS A 285 -2.96 -2.42 1.01
N ALA A 286 -2.58 -1.52 0.10
CA ALA A 286 -2.95 -0.11 0.15
C ALA A 286 -4.47 0.12 0.13
N LEU A 287 -5.23 -0.59 -0.72
CA LEU A 287 -6.69 -0.53 -0.73
C LEU A 287 -7.30 -1.02 0.58
N GLY A 288 -6.76 -2.09 1.17
CA GLY A 288 -7.16 -2.58 2.49
C GLY A 288 -6.93 -1.54 3.59
N ILE A 289 -5.71 -0.98 3.63
CA ILE A 289 -5.29 0.05 4.61
C ILE A 289 -6.13 1.32 4.47
N VAL A 290 -6.35 1.84 3.26
CA VAL A 290 -7.15 3.05 3.03
C VAL A 290 -8.63 2.83 3.36
N THR A 291 -9.22 1.71 2.93
CA THR A 291 -10.64 1.43 3.16
C THR A 291 -10.95 1.25 4.65
N VAL A 292 -10.07 0.56 5.39
CA VAL A 292 -10.21 0.37 6.84
C VAL A 292 -9.83 1.63 7.61
N GLY A 293 -8.77 2.32 7.19
CA GLY A 293 -8.29 3.57 7.80
C GLY A 293 -9.33 4.68 7.77
N LEU A 294 -10.03 4.88 6.65
CA LEU A 294 -11.15 5.82 6.58
C LEU A 294 -12.34 5.38 7.46
N ARG A 295 -12.65 4.08 7.50
CA ARG A 295 -13.77 3.52 8.28
C ARG A 295 -13.51 3.43 9.79
N ILE A 296 -12.27 3.49 10.25
CA ILE A 296 -11.90 3.61 11.66
C ILE A 296 -11.68 5.09 12.03
N GLY A 297 -10.90 5.81 11.23
CA GLY A 297 -10.53 7.20 11.48
C GLY A 297 -11.72 8.15 11.54
N PHE A 298 -12.77 7.93 10.73
CA PHE A 298 -13.95 8.79 10.78
C PHE A 298 -14.78 8.61 12.08
N PRO A 299 -15.20 7.40 12.51
CA PRO A 299 -15.83 7.21 13.82
C PRO A 299 -14.97 7.65 15.00
N VAL A 300 -13.64 7.46 14.95
CA VAL A 300 -12.70 7.95 15.98
C VAL A 300 -12.62 9.49 15.98
N GLY A 301 -12.64 10.14 14.82
CA GLY A 301 -12.70 11.60 14.72
C GLY A 301 -14.00 12.17 15.27
N VAL A 302 -15.13 11.51 14.98
CA VAL A 302 -16.44 11.86 15.57
C VAL A 302 -16.43 11.67 17.09
N SER A 303 -15.86 10.58 17.61
CA SER A 303 -15.82 10.37 19.07
C SER A 303 -14.92 11.39 19.79
N HIS A 304 -13.78 11.78 19.19
CA HIS A 304 -12.94 12.87 19.71
C HIS A 304 -13.66 14.22 19.68
N HIS A 305 -14.36 14.55 18.58
CA HIS A 305 -15.18 15.78 18.50
C HIS A 305 -16.27 15.81 19.57
N MET A 306 -16.93 14.67 19.80
CA MET A 306 -17.97 14.56 20.83
C MET A 306 -17.41 14.63 22.25
N ALA A 307 -16.27 14.00 22.54
CA ALA A 307 -15.58 14.14 23.83
C ALA A 307 -15.13 15.59 24.08
N ALA A 308 -14.60 16.27 23.05
CA ALA A 308 -14.22 17.69 23.12
C ALA A 308 -15.44 18.60 23.37
N MET A 309 -16.57 18.35 22.72
CA MET A 309 -17.84 19.04 23.00
C MET A 309 -18.39 18.70 24.40
N SER A 310 -18.16 17.49 24.90
CA SER A 310 -18.58 17.07 26.25
C SER A 310 -17.79 17.76 27.35
N LEU A 311 -16.51 18.10 27.13
CA LEU A 311 -15.70 18.93 28.05
C LEU A 311 -16.27 20.34 28.24
N TRP A 312 -17.08 20.83 27.29
CA TRP A 312 -17.73 22.13 27.33
C TRP A 312 -19.19 22.03 27.86
N GLY A 313 -19.63 20.82 28.24
CA GLY A 313 -20.93 20.54 28.83
C GLY A 313 -20.87 20.27 30.35
N PRO A 314 -22.03 20.10 31.01
CA PRO A 314 -22.10 19.87 32.46
C PRO A 314 -21.70 18.45 32.91
N GLN A 315 -21.39 17.56 31.96
CA GLN A 315 -20.99 16.17 32.20
C GLN A 315 -19.95 15.77 31.14
N PHE A 316 -18.85 15.15 31.57
CA PHE A 316 -17.89 14.53 30.66
C PHE A 316 -18.35 13.11 30.29
N TRP A 317 -18.35 12.80 28.99
CA TRP A 317 -18.72 11.51 28.44
C TRP A 317 -17.79 11.14 27.29
N LEU A 318 -17.22 9.94 27.34
CA LEU A 318 -16.34 9.39 26.30
C LEU A 318 -17.10 8.32 25.49
N PRO A 319 -17.27 8.48 24.17
CA PRO A 319 -18.01 7.50 23.36
C PRO A 319 -17.19 6.23 23.11
N ASP A 320 -17.75 5.04 23.36
CA ASP A 320 -17.05 3.77 23.14
C ASP A 320 -16.95 3.39 21.66
N VAL A 321 -15.75 3.48 21.08
CA VAL A 321 -15.48 3.09 19.68
C VAL A 321 -15.14 1.60 19.52
N CYS A 322 -14.98 0.84 20.62
CA CYS A 322 -14.43 -0.51 20.61
C CYS A 322 -15.22 -1.47 19.71
N GLY A 323 -16.56 -1.47 19.78
CA GLY A 323 -17.41 -2.31 18.92
C GLY A 323 -17.28 -2.00 17.42
N ILE A 324 -17.15 -0.72 17.06
CA ILE A 324 -16.95 -0.28 15.66
C ILE A 324 -15.57 -0.71 15.18
N VAL A 325 -14.53 -0.45 15.97
CA VAL A 325 -13.14 -0.83 15.68
C VAL A 325 -13.01 -2.35 15.52
N LYS A 326 -13.55 -3.14 16.46
CA LYS A 326 -13.58 -4.62 16.44
C LYS A 326 -14.21 -5.16 15.14
N ARG A 327 -15.29 -4.55 14.64
CA ARG A 327 -15.89 -4.90 13.34
C ARG A 327 -14.97 -4.62 12.15
N GLN A 328 -14.34 -3.44 12.10
CA GLN A 328 -13.45 -3.06 10.98
C GLN A 328 -12.10 -3.82 11.04
N LEU A 329 -11.58 -4.15 12.22
CA LEU A 329 -10.39 -4.99 12.40
C LEU A 329 -10.64 -6.42 11.90
N ARG A 330 -11.79 -7.03 12.23
CA ARG A 330 -12.17 -8.35 11.68
C ARG A 330 -12.27 -8.33 10.16
N LEU A 331 -12.80 -7.26 9.56
CA LEU A 331 -12.79 -7.06 8.11
C LEU A 331 -11.35 -6.92 7.56
N ARG A 332 -10.48 -6.17 8.25
CA ARG A 332 -9.07 -6.02 7.84
C ARG A 332 -8.31 -7.35 7.90
N ALA A 333 -8.46 -8.15 8.96
CA ALA A 333 -7.81 -9.46 9.07
C ALA A 333 -8.22 -10.41 7.92
N LEU A 334 -9.51 -10.40 7.52
CA LEU A 334 -9.97 -11.14 6.35
C LEU A 334 -9.35 -10.60 5.04
N LEU A 335 -9.24 -9.28 4.89
CA LEU A 335 -8.57 -8.68 3.74
C LEU A 335 -7.08 -9.02 3.70
N ILE A 336 -6.37 -8.97 4.83
CA ILE A 336 -4.95 -9.37 4.95
C ILE A 336 -4.77 -10.82 4.51
N PHE A 337 -5.62 -11.74 4.96
CA PHE A 337 -5.55 -13.14 4.53
C PHE A 337 -5.72 -13.29 3.02
N VAL A 338 -6.66 -12.54 2.42
CA VAL A 338 -6.88 -12.52 0.97
C VAL A 338 -5.70 -11.89 0.22
N THR A 339 -5.11 -10.79 0.70
CA THR A 339 -3.98 -10.16 0.02
C THR A 339 -2.71 -10.99 0.14
N VAL A 340 -2.37 -11.52 1.31
CA VAL A 340 -1.21 -12.41 1.52
C VAL A 340 -1.32 -13.68 0.66
N PHE A 341 -2.53 -14.25 0.53
CA PHE A 341 -2.74 -15.41 -0.35
C PHE A 341 -2.61 -15.04 -1.84
N ALA A 342 -3.22 -13.93 -2.29
CA ALA A 342 -3.10 -13.45 -3.67
C ALA A 342 -1.66 -13.02 -4.04
N ASP A 343 -0.91 -12.53 -3.05
CA ASP A 343 0.50 -12.15 -3.12
C ASP A 343 1.45 -13.37 -3.10
N ARG A 344 0.92 -14.57 -2.81
CA ARG A 344 1.69 -15.81 -2.63
C ARG A 344 2.72 -15.72 -1.50
N PHE A 345 2.32 -15.14 -0.37
CA PHE A 345 3.16 -14.95 0.83
C PHE A 345 4.46 -14.14 0.61
N TRP A 346 4.59 -13.42 -0.51
CA TRP A 346 5.83 -12.68 -0.83
C TRP A 346 6.19 -11.70 0.28
N ILE A 347 5.26 -10.86 0.76
CA ILE A 347 5.57 -9.87 1.81
C ILE A 347 6.05 -10.49 3.15
N VAL A 348 5.65 -11.73 3.45
CA VAL A 348 6.07 -12.48 4.65
C VAL A 348 7.49 -13.03 4.46
N GLN A 349 7.77 -13.55 3.26
CA GLN A 349 9.05 -14.16 2.91
C GLN A 349 10.14 -13.12 2.63
N GLU A 350 9.80 -12.00 2.00
CA GLU A 350 10.67 -10.82 1.82
C GLU A 350 11.10 -10.25 3.18
N TRP A 351 10.17 -10.14 4.14
CA TRP A 351 10.50 -9.66 5.47
C TRP A 351 11.41 -10.64 6.23
N ALA A 352 11.09 -11.93 6.22
CA ALA A 352 11.93 -12.95 6.88
C ALA A 352 13.36 -12.99 6.30
N LEU A 353 13.51 -12.97 4.97
CA LEU A 353 14.82 -12.87 4.32
C LEU A 353 15.52 -11.57 4.71
N THR A 354 14.83 -10.42 4.65
CA THR A 354 15.39 -9.12 5.05
C THR A 354 15.88 -9.10 6.49
N ALA A 355 15.15 -9.72 7.43
CA ALA A 355 15.57 -9.86 8.82
C ALA A 355 16.84 -10.72 8.94
N GLY A 356 16.93 -11.82 8.20
CA GLY A 356 18.15 -12.64 8.08
C GLY A 356 19.35 -11.86 7.54
N TYR A 357 19.21 -11.24 6.35
CA TYR A 357 20.25 -10.43 5.71
C TYR A 357 20.81 -9.33 6.62
N ARG A 358 19.94 -8.65 7.39
CA ARG A 358 20.33 -7.63 8.37
C ARG A 358 20.98 -8.21 9.64
N ARG A 359 20.57 -9.41 10.09
CA ARG A 359 21.10 -10.00 11.34
C ARG A 359 22.51 -10.56 11.18
N TYR A 360 22.85 -11.06 10.00
CA TYR A 360 24.19 -11.56 9.67
C TYR A 360 25.07 -10.53 8.93
N ASP A 361 24.61 -9.27 8.84
CA ASP A 361 25.29 -8.13 8.18
C ASP A 361 25.75 -8.44 6.73
N LEU A 362 24.95 -9.23 6.01
CA LEU A 362 25.26 -9.71 4.66
C LEU A 362 25.02 -8.63 3.60
N GLU A 363 23.83 -8.02 3.61
CA GLU A 363 23.45 -6.95 2.67
C GLU A 363 22.42 -5.98 3.26
N PRO A 364 22.44 -4.69 2.87
CA PRO A 364 21.51 -3.66 3.37
C PRO A 364 20.12 -3.75 2.71
N MET A 365 19.45 -4.90 2.86
CA MET A 365 18.13 -5.18 2.30
C MET A 365 17.02 -4.31 2.96
N ILE A 366 16.05 -3.92 2.13
CA ILE A 366 14.88 -3.12 2.54
C ILE A 366 13.61 -3.94 2.28
N GLY A 367 12.88 -4.24 3.36
CA GLY A 367 11.57 -4.88 3.35
C GLY A 367 10.52 -4.00 4.03
N SER A 368 9.24 -4.36 3.88
CA SER A 368 8.10 -3.56 4.35
C SER A 368 7.80 -3.74 5.85
N ASP A 369 8.75 -3.36 6.73
CA ASP A 369 8.65 -3.48 8.19
C ASP A 369 7.33 -2.92 8.76
N ASP A 370 6.90 -1.72 8.33
CA ASP A 370 5.64 -1.09 8.76
C ASP A 370 4.38 -1.89 8.37
N VAL A 371 4.40 -2.56 7.22
CA VAL A 371 3.26 -3.35 6.75
C VAL A 371 3.19 -4.66 7.52
N VAL A 372 4.32 -5.34 7.73
CA VAL A 372 4.39 -6.55 8.57
C VAL A 372 4.00 -6.25 10.00
N LEU A 373 4.47 -5.14 10.57
CA LEU A 373 4.03 -4.64 11.87
C LEU A 373 2.51 -4.46 11.92
N SER A 374 1.94 -3.72 10.96
CA SER A 374 0.52 -3.36 10.95
C SER A 374 -0.41 -4.57 10.71
N ASP A 375 -0.04 -5.46 9.78
CA ASP A 375 -0.86 -6.63 9.44
C ASP A 375 -0.73 -7.75 10.50
N SER A 376 0.45 -7.94 11.09
CA SER A 376 0.63 -8.86 12.23
C SER A 376 -0.14 -8.37 13.46
N PHE A 377 -0.08 -7.07 13.78
CA PHE A 377 -0.79 -6.47 14.91
C PHE A 377 -2.31 -6.66 14.80
N VAL A 378 -2.88 -6.39 13.62
CA VAL A 378 -4.32 -6.58 13.36
C VAL A 378 -4.71 -8.05 13.46
N THR A 379 -3.90 -8.95 12.90
CA THR A 379 -4.15 -10.40 12.96
C THR A 379 -4.12 -10.91 14.41
N PHE A 380 -3.12 -10.49 15.20
CA PHE A 380 -2.99 -10.82 16.62
C PHE A 380 -4.16 -10.28 17.47
N LEU A 381 -4.60 -9.03 17.24
CA LEU A 381 -5.76 -8.47 17.95
C LEU A 381 -7.06 -9.22 17.63
N VAL A 382 -7.28 -9.60 16.37
CA VAL A 382 -8.46 -10.38 15.96
C VAL A 382 -8.38 -11.82 16.49
N LEU A 383 -7.21 -12.45 16.49
CA LEU A 383 -7.00 -13.78 17.07
C LEU A 383 -7.27 -13.76 18.59
N THR A 384 -6.74 -12.76 19.31
CA THR A 384 -7.02 -12.54 20.74
C THR A 384 -8.52 -12.38 20.99
N ASP A 385 -9.20 -11.57 20.16
CA ASP A 385 -10.64 -11.33 20.26
C ASP A 385 -11.45 -12.61 20.04
N VAL A 386 -11.09 -13.44 19.06
CA VAL A 386 -11.74 -14.74 18.80
C VAL A 386 -11.51 -15.71 19.96
N ILE A 387 -10.27 -15.86 20.43
CA ILE A 387 -9.90 -16.75 21.54
C ILE A 387 -10.64 -16.36 22.84
N ALA A 388 -10.63 -15.07 23.21
CA ALA A 388 -11.33 -14.60 24.40
C ALA A 388 -12.87 -14.65 24.25
N THR A 389 -13.41 -14.47 23.04
CA THR A 389 -14.85 -14.68 22.79
C THR A 389 -15.22 -16.15 23.00
N ALA A 390 -14.45 -17.09 22.44
CA ALA A 390 -14.69 -18.53 22.53
C ALA A 390 -14.58 -19.08 23.96
N MET A 391 -13.64 -18.56 24.76
CA MET A 391 -13.52 -18.93 26.17
C MET A 391 -14.49 -18.19 27.09
N HIS A 392 -15.31 -17.26 26.59
CA HIS A 392 -16.13 -16.36 27.40
C HIS A 392 -15.31 -15.66 28.50
N VAL A 393 -14.37 -14.82 28.06
CA VAL A 393 -13.53 -13.93 28.87
C VAL A 393 -13.59 -12.52 28.25
N ALA A 394 -13.59 -11.48 29.09
CA ALA A 394 -13.52 -10.09 28.65
C ALA A 394 -12.09 -9.56 28.80
N VAL A 395 -11.58 -8.85 27.79
CA VAL A 395 -10.17 -8.39 27.73
C VAL A 395 -10.13 -6.90 27.40
N VAL A 396 -9.49 -6.10 28.25
CA VAL A 396 -9.29 -4.67 27.98
C VAL A 396 -8.23 -4.51 26.87
N PRO A 397 -8.51 -3.78 25.76
CA PRO A 397 -7.63 -3.75 24.59
C PRO A 397 -6.17 -3.36 24.86
N ILE A 398 -5.90 -2.58 25.91
CA ILE A 398 -4.53 -2.16 26.28
C ILE A 398 -3.61 -3.36 26.59
N VAL A 399 -4.14 -4.47 27.12
CA VAL A 399 -3.33 -5.64 27.52
C VAL A 399 -2.69 -6.33 26.31
N PRO A 400 -3.44 -6.81 25.28
CA PRO A 400 -2.82 -7.37 24.08
C PRO A 400 -1.98 -6.33 23.32
N VAL A 401 -2.40 -5.06 23.26
CA VAL A 401 -1.62 -4.01 22.58
C VAL A 401 -0.23 -3.84 23.18
N LEU A 402 -0.13 -3.75 24.51
CA LEU A 402 1.17 -3.64 25.19
C LEU A 402 2.02 -4.90 25.04
N LEU A 403 1.44 -6.10 25.15
CA LEU A 403 2.19 -7.35 24.95
C LEU A 403 2.75 -7.45 23.52
N PHE A 404 1.94 -7.14 22.51
CA PHE A 404 2.40 -7.19 21.11
C PHE A 404 3.54 -6.19 20.86
N ILE A 405 3.43 -4.96 21.37
CA ILE A 405 4.49 -3.95 21.24
C ILE A 405 5.77 -4.42 21.96
N LEU A 406 5.65 -5.03 23.14
CA LEU A 406 6.79 -5.61 23.86
C LEU A 406 7.47 -6.73 23.05
N CYS A 407 6.70 -7.68 22.51
CA CYS A 407 7.24 -8.75 21.67
C CYS A 407 7.86 -8.25 20.36
N TYR A 408 7.26 -7.24 19.70
CA TYR A 408 7.80 -6.67 18.46
C TYR A 408 9.07 -5.83 18.67
N THR A 409 9.16 -5.11 19.80
CA THR A 409 10.36 -4.33 20.17
C THR A 409 11.51 -5.23 20.64
N GLN A 410 11.22 -6.36 21.29
CA GLN A 410 12.22 -7.35 21.72
C GLN A 410 12.40 -8.51 20.71
N ARG A 411 11.92 -8.38 19.47
CA ARG A 411 11.83 -9.50 18.52
C ARG A 411 13.16 -10.21 18.24
N GLU A 412 14.27 -9.47 18.10
CA GLU A 412 15.58 -10.07 17.80
C GLU A 412 16.08 -10.90 18.99
N MET A 413 15.91 -10.38 20.21
CA MET A 413 16.21 -11.10 21.45
C MET A 413 15.31 -12.33 21.60
N LEU A 414 14.03 -12.24 21.23
CA LEU A 414 13.11 -13.38 21.27
C LEU A 414 13.45 -14.47 20.24
N VAL A 415 13.85 -14.10 19.03
CA VAL A 415 14.31 -15.07 18.01
C VAL A 415 15.58 -15.78 18.50
N GLN A 416 16.60 -15.02 18.93
CA GLN A 416 17.86 -15.58 19.42
C GLN A 416 17.67 -16.45 20.68
N ALA A 417 16.88 -16.00 21.67
CA ALA A 417 16.70 -16.71 22.93
C ALA A 417 15.77 -17.94 22.84
N LEU A 418 14.94 -18.04 21.80
CA LEU A 418 14.02 -19.17 21.60
C LEU A 418 14.46 -20.13 20.49
N THR A 419 15.48 -19.78 19.70
CA THR A 419 16.01 -20.61 18.59
C THR A 419 17.54 -20.68 18.54
N SER A 420 18.21 -20.43 19.68
CA SER A 420 19.67 -20.50 19.85
C SER A 420 20.33 -21.72 19.20
N ASP A 421 19.68 -22.86 19.33
CA ASP A 421 20.19 -24.17 18.93
C ASP A 421 20.20 -24.33 17.39
N MET A 422 19.48 -23.45 16.68
CA MET A 422 19.39 -23.41 15.21
C MET A 422 20.33 -22.37 14.58
N GLU A 423 21.02 -21.53 15.36
CA GLU A 423 21.88 -20.46 14.80
C GLU A 423 22.95 -20.96 13.81
N PRO A 424 23.63 -22.11 14.01
CA PRO A 424 24.60 -22.63 13.03
C PRO A 424 23.96 -23.00 11.69
N ASP A 425 22.80 -23.68 11.73
CA ASP A 425 22.05 -24.10 10.55
C ASP A 425 21.50 -22.88 9.79
N VAL A 426 21.03 -21.86 10.51
CA VAL A 426 20.56 -20.60 9.91
C VAL A 426 21.72 -19.81 9.31
N ALA A 427 22.88 -19.73 9.96
CA ALA A 427 24.05 -19.05 9.43
C ALA A 427 24.53 -19.71 8.12
N SER A 428 24.57 -21.06 8.08
CA SER A 428 24.86 -21.80 6.85
C SER A 428 23.80 -21.53 5.76
N TYR A 429 22.51 -21.64 6.11
CA TYR A 429 21.41 -21.41 5.16
C TYR A 429 21.41 -19.99 4.59
N MET A 430 21.66 -18.96 5.42
CA MET A 430 21.74 -17.57 4.98
C MET A 430 22.96 -17.31 4.11
N ASN A 431 24.10 -17.96 4.38
CA ASN A 431 25.27 -17.91 3.51
C ASN A 431 25.00 -18.58 2.15
N ASP A 432 24.38 -19.76 2.13
CA ASP A 432 23.97 -20.42 0.88
C ASP A 432 23.00 -19.56 0.07
N VAL A 433 22.02 -18.95 0.75
CA VAL A 433 21.03 -18.01 0.17
C VAL A 433 21.67 -16.73 -0.38
N TYR A 434 22.75 -16.25 0.23
CA TYR A 434 23.56 -15.13 -0.28
C TYR A 434 24.40 -15.55 -1.49
N MET A 435 25.06 -16.70 -1.45
CA MET A 435 25.91 -17.18 -2.56
C MET A 435 25.11 -17.53 -3.82
N ARG A 436 23.80 -17.78 -3.74
CA ARG A 436 22.90 -17.93 -4.92
C ARG A 436 22.87 -16.71 -5.86
N ASN A 437 23.30 -15.55 -5.39
CA ASN A 437 23.41 -14.35 -6.25
C ASN A 437 24.60 -14.43 -7.22
N LEU A 438 25.63 -15.23 -6.92
CA LEU A 438 26.81 -15.38 -7.77
C LEU A 438 26.53 -16.39 -8.90
N LEU A 439 26.39 -15.89 -10.12
CA LEU A 439 26.16 -16.68 -11.32
C LEU A 439 27.48 -17.05 -11.99
N THR A 440 27.96 -18.28 -11.76
CA THR A 440 29.09 -18.87 -12.50
C THR A 440 28.65 -19.35 -13.89
N TYR A 441 29.19 -18.73 -14.94
CA TYR A 441 28.82 -19.04 -16.33
C TYR A 441 29.74 -20.10 -16.98
N SER A 442 31.05 -19.99 -16.75
CA SER A 442 32.07 -20.83 -17.38
C SER A 442 33.26 -21.03 -16.45
N PRO A 443 33.98 -22.17 -16.51
CA PRO A 443 35.26 -22.34 -15.81
C PRO A 443 36.36 -21.35 -16.24
N THR A 444 36.21 -20.60 -17.35
CA THR A 444 37.23 -19.67 -17.87
C THR A 444 36.88 -18.17 -17.84
N THR A 445 35.63 -17.80 -17.53
CA THR A 445 35.21 -16.39 -17.43
C THR A 445 35.20 -15.90 -15.98
N MET A 446 35.09 -14.58 -15.79
CA MET A 446 34.59 -14.04 -14.53
C MET A 446 33.11 -14.46 -14.34
N ASP A 447 32.67 -14.52 -13.09
CA ASP A 447 31.27 -14.77 -12.69
C ASP A 447 30.53 -13.43 -12.54
N ILE A 448 29.22 -13.42 -12.30
CA ILE A 448 28.48 -12.15 -12.05
C ILE A 448 27.52 -12.24 -10.86
N TRP A 449 27.55 -11.26 -9.96
CA TRP A 449 26.46 -11.09 -8.98
C TRP A 449 25.21 -10.57 -9.70
N THR A 450 24.10 -11.30 -9.59
CA THR A 450 22.81 -10.91 -10.13
C THR A 450 21.67 -11.45 -9.28
N ARG A 451 20.46 -10.91 -9.50
CA ARG A 451 19.27 -11.36 -8.77
C ARG A 451 18.82 -12.75 -9.22
N TYR A 452 18.60 -13.67 -8.28
CA TYR A 452 18.14 -15.05 -8.53
C TYR A 452 16.61 -15.22 -8.37
N PRO A 453 16.00 -16.23 -9.01
CA PRO A 453 14.57 -16.53 -8.85
C PRO A 453 14.28 -17.34 -7.57
N LEU A 454 13.20 -17.00 -6.87
CA LEU A 454 12.52 -17.88 -5.92
C LEU A 454 11.52 -18.76 -6.68
N GLU A 455 11.92 -19.99 -6.99
CA GLU A 455 11.18 -20.87 -7.90
C GLU A 455 9.98 -21.58 -7.23
N ALA A 456 10.12 -21.95 -5.96
CA ALA A 456 9.10 -22.66 -5.19
C ALA A 456 8.30 -21.71 -4.27
N MET A 457 7.19 -22.23 -3.69
CA MET A 457 6.57 -21.59 -2.52
C MET A 457 7.41 -21.81 -1.25
N ASP A 458 8.05 -22.97 -1.13
CA ASP A 458 8.93 -23.35 -0.02
C ASP A 458 10.36 -22.77 -0.13
N ASP A 459 10.56 -21.79 -1.02
CA ASP A 459 11.81 -21.01 -1.13
C ASP A 459 11.46 -19.51 -0.98
N PRO A 460 11.91 -18.83 0.09
CA PRO A 460 12.75 -19.34 1.19
C PRO A 460 12.05 -20.38 2.08
N ALA A 461 12.88 -21.19 2.76
CA ALA A 461 12.45 -22.35 3.52
C ALA A 461 11.47 -22.00 4.63
N MET A 462 10.34 -22.70 4.68
CA MET A 462 9.25 -22.38 5.62
C MET A 462 9.67 -22.48 7.10
N TRP A 463 10.63 -23.33 7.46
CA TRP A 463 11.15 -23.39 8.83
C TRP A 463 11.89 -22.10 9.23
N PHE A 464 12.65 -21.51 8.32
CA PHE A 464 13.36 -20.24 8.52
C PHE A 464 12.35 -19.09 8.64
N VAL A 465 11.33 -19.05 7.78
CA VAL A 465 10.24 -18.06 7.87
C VAL A 465 9.51 -18.18 9.22
N MET A 466 9.26 -19.40 9.70
CA MET A 466 8.64 -19.60 11.03
C MET A 466 9.55 -19.15 12.18
N ARG A 467 10.87 -19.36 12.09
CA ARG A 467 11.86 -18.82 13.05
C ARG A 467 11.78 -17.29 13.14
N GLU A 468 11.82 -16.59 12.00
CA GLU A 468 11.77 -15.12 11.98
C GLU A 468 10.47 -14.55 12.57
N TYR A 469 9.37 -15.33 12.55
CA TYR A 469 8.08 -14.98 13.16
C TYR A 469 7.88 -15.53 14.59
N VAL A 470 8.89 -16.13 15.24
CA VAL A 470 8.77 -16.66 16.62
C VAL A 470 8.29 -15.63 17.62
N TRP A 471 8.68 -14.35 17.49
CA TRP A 471 8.18 -13.25 18.34
C TRP A 471 6.64 -13.08 18.26
N PHE A 472 6.05 -13.30 17.08
CA PHE A 472 4.61 -13.22 16.86
C PHE A 472 3.89 -14.45 17.45
N PHE A 473 4.43 -15.64 17.23
CA PHE A 473 3.89 -16.87 17.80
C PHE A 473 3.99 -16.87 19.33
N ALA A 474 5.10 -16.38 19.91
CA ALA A 474 5.26 -16.19 21.34
C ALA A 474 4.20 -15.25 21.92
N ALA A 475 3.93 -14.10 21.29
CA ALA A 475 2.84 -13.20 21.71
C ALA A 475 1.47 -13.91 21.69
N CYS A 476 1.17 -14.68 20.63
CA CYS A 476 -0.07 -15.46 20.50
C CYS A 476 -0.22 -16.51 21.61
N VAL A 477 0.85 -17.27 21.89
CA VAL A 477 0.87 -18.31 22.94
C VAL A 477 0.72 -17.69 24.33
N VAL A 478 1.45 -16.61 24.63
CA VAL A 478 1.35 -15.90 25.93
C VAL A 478 -0.06 -15.35 26.16
N MET A 479 -0.72 -14.79 25.14
CA MET A 479 -2.15 -14.42 25.25
C MET A 479 -3.04 -15.64 25.48
N ALA A 480 -2.89 -16.71 24.71
CA ALA A 480 -3.75 -17.89 24.82
C ALA A 480 -3.64 -18.53 26.22
N VAL A 481 -2.42 -18.70 26.74
CA VAL A 481 -2.16 -19.22 28.09
C VAL A 481 -2.67 -18.25 29.17
N GLY A 482 -2.39 -16.95 29.05
CA GLY A 482 -2.86 -15.95 30.01
C GLY A 482 -4.39 -15.89 30.11
N LEU A 483 -5.09 -15.97 28.97
CA LEU A 483 -6.56 -16.01 28.93
C LEU A 483 -7.14 -17.32 29.46
N ALA A 484 -6.48 -18.46 29.22
CA ALA A 484 -6.85 -19.75 29.81
C ALA A 484 -6.67 -19.75 31.34
N LEU A 485 -5.60 -19.13 31.87
CA LEU A 485 -5.38 -18.95 33.31
C LEU A 485 -6.45 -18.03 33.93
N VAL A 486 -6.78 -16.90 33.29
CA VAL A 486 -7.89 -16.03 33.72
C VAL A 486 -9.22 -16.79 33.74
N LYS A 487 -9.47 -17.65 32.74
CA LYS A 487 -10.67 -18.49 32.72
C LYS A 487 -10.70 -19.50 33.87
N LEU A 488 -9.57 -20.16 34.13
CA LEU A 488 -9.41 -21.12 35.22
C LEU A 488 -9.67 -20.46 36.59
N VAL A 489 -9.08 -19.27 36.82
CA VAL A 489 -9.32 -18.48 38.05
C VAL A 489 -10.79 -18.11 38.20
N HIS A 490 -11.47 -17.64 37.15
CA HIS A 490 -12.91 -17.36 37.21
C HIS A 490 -13.78 -18.58 37.52
N VAL A 491 -13.41 -19.77 37.04
CA VAL A 491 -14.11 -21.03 37.35
C VAL A 491 -13.86 -21.44 38.81
N LEU A 492 -12.61 -21.40 39.27
CA LEU A 492 -12.24 -21.72 40.65
C LEU A 492 -12.92 -20.79 41.65
N VAL A 493 -12.87 -19.47 41.44
CA VAL A 493 -13.54 -18.47 42.30
C VAL A 493 -15.05 -18.74 42.36
N ARG A 494 -15.71 -19.01 41.22
CA ARG A 494 -17.15 -19.34 41.21
C ARG A 494 -17.46 -20.60 42.01
N SER A 495 -16.65 -21.66 41.88
CA SER A 495 -16.84 -22.90 42.65
C SER A 495 -16.69 -22.71 44.16
N LEU A 496 -15.79 -21.81 44.58
CA LEU A 496 -15.58 -21.45 45.98
C LEU A 496 -16.71 -20.57 46.53
N SER A 497 -17.24 -19.64 45.72
CA SER A 497 -18.37 -18.78 46.10
C SER A 497 -19.70 -19.55 46.24
N THR A 498 -19.91 -20.63 45.46
CA THR A 498 -21.14 -21.44 45.56
C THR A 498 -21.29 -22.25 46.84
N THR A 499 -20.27 -22.29 47.71
CA THR A 499 -20.32 -23.03 48.99
C THR A 499 -20.96 -22.25 50.16
N VAL A 500 -21.33 -20.98 49.97
CA VAL A 500 -22.00 -20.16 51.00
C VAL A 500 -23.49 -20.02 50.67
N THR A 501 -24.35 -20.66 51.44
CA THR A 501 -25.81 -20.57 51.31
C THR A 501 -26.37 -19.34 52.04
N PRO A 502 -26.96 -18.35 51.34
CA PRO A 502 -27.66 -17.25 51.99
C PRO A 502 -29.09 -17.70 52.34
N SER A 503 -29.31 -18.06 53.61
CA SER A 503 -30.66 -18.32 54.13
C SER A 503 -31.44 -17.00 54.29
N GLY A 504 -31.99 -16.49 53.19
CA GLY A 504 -32.78 -15.25 53.16
C GLY A 504 -33.97 -15.36 52.20
N ARG A 505 -35.18 -15.05 52.68
CA ARG A 505 -36.38 -14.95 51.84
C ARG A 505 -36.26 -13.75 50.89
N MET A 506 -36.03 -13.99 49.60
CA MET A 506 -36.41 -13.03 48.57
C MET A 506 -37.95 -12.96 48.45
N PRO A 507 -38.53 -11.76 48.26
CA PRO A 507 -39.90 -11.64 47.78
C PRO A 507 -40.00 -12.16 46.34
N SER A 508 -41.16 -12.69 45.95
CA SER A 508 -41.32 -13.36 44.65
C SER A 508 -41.26 -12.36 43.47
N THR A 509 -40.08 -12.23 42.87
CA THR A 509 -39.94 -11.81 41.48
C THR A 509 -40.73 -12.80 40.62
N ARG A 510 -41.76 -12.33 39.91
CA ARG A 510 -42.45 -13.16 38.92
C ARG A 510 -41.51 -13.44 37.76
N ASP A 511 -41.29 -14.72 37.46
CA ASP A 511 -40.58 -15.14 36.27
C ASP A 511 -41.29 -14.64 35.01
N LEU A 512 -40.74 -13.58 34.42
CA LEU A 512 -41.14 -13.08 33.11
C LEU A 512 -40.50 -13.98 32.05
N GLU A 513 -41.24 -15.04 31.68
CA GLU A 513 -40.85 -16.01 30.64
C GLU A 513 -40.18 -15.32 29.42
N PRO A 514 -38.91 -15.63 29.11
CA PRO A 514 -38.14 -14.90 28.09
C PRO A 514 -38.76 -14.87 26.68
N CYS A 515 -39.71 -15.76 26.38
CA CYS A 515 -40.22 -15.98 25.03
C CYS A 515 -41.49 -15.18 24.65
N LYS A 516 -42.20 -14.55 25.59
CA LYS A 516 -43.50 -13.89 25.28
C LYS A 516 -43.42 -12.45 24.78
N VAL A 517 -42.25 -11.80 24.85
CA VAL A 517 -42.07 -10.40 24.38
C VAL A 517 -41.75 -10.32 22.88
N ILE A 518 -41.26 -11.40 22.27
CA ILE A 518 -40.70 -11.40 20.90
C ILE A 518 -41.78 -11.60 19.81
N ASP A 519 -42.92 -12.21 20.14
CA ASP A 519 -43.89 -12.71 19.13
C ASP A 519 -45.04 -11.72 18.81
N ASN A 520 -44.90 -10.45 19.20
CA ASN A 520 -45.86 -9.40 18.84
C ASN A 520 -45.59 -8.88 17.41
N LYS A 521 -46.47 -9.25 16.47
CA LYS A 521 -46.36 -8.97 15.02
C LYS A 521 -46.60 -7.49 14.65
N SER A 522 -45.73 -6.58 15.13
CA SER A 522 -45.73 -5.18 14.72
C SER A 522 -44.37 -4.72 14.20
N ASN A 523 -44.37 -4.14 12.99
CA ASN A 523 -43.14 -3.70 12.30
C ASN A 523 -42.36 -2.62 13.08
N THR A 524 -43.00 -1.98 14.06
CA THR A 524 -42.43 -0.95 14.94
C THR A 524 -41.27 -1.47 15.80
N LEU A 525 -41.30 -2.73 16.22
CA LEU A 525 -40.26 -3.30 17.10
C LEU A 525 -38.98 -3.69 16.36
N GLN A 526 -39.05 -4.02 15.06
CA GLN A 526 -37.85 -4.28 14.24
C GLN A 526 -36.96 -3.03 14.11
N PHE A 527 -37.55 -1.82 14.13
CA PHE A 527 -36.79 -0.57 14.14
C PHE A 527 -35.99 -0.36 15.45
N LEU A 528 -36.42 -0.96 16.57
CA LEU A 528 -35.73 -0.88 17.86
C LEU A 528 -34.67 -1.97 18.06
N ALA A 529 -34.68 -3.03 17.25
CA ALA A 529 -33.70 -4.12 17.32
C ALA A 529 -32.22 -3.71 17.27
N PRO A 530 -31.79 -2.64 16.54
CA PRO A 530 -30.41 -2.14 16.60
C PRO A 530 -30.04 -1.44 17.91
N PHE A 531 -31.04 -0.91 18.63
CA PHE A 531 -30.85 -0.10 19.85
C PHE A 531 -31.02 -0.90 21.14
N ILE A 532 -31.70 -2.04 21.09
CA ILE A 532 -31.77 -3.00 22.19
C ILE A 532 -30.43 -3.75 22.22
N PRO A 533 -29.61 -3.62 23.29
CA PRO A 533 -28.41 -4.44 23.41
C PRO A 533 -28.82 -5.92 23.48
N PRO A 534 -28.11 -6.84 22.79
CA PRO A 534 -28.51 -8.25 22.71
C PRO A 534 -28.48 -8.89 24.10
N ARG A 535 -29.67 -9.12 24.66
CA ARG A 535 -29.85 -9.72 25.99
C ARG A 535 -29.13 -11.08 26.07
N ALA A 536 -28.30 -11.25 27.09
CA ALA A 536 -27.71 -12.52 27.52
C ALA A 536 -26.77 -13.27 26.54
N LEU A 537 -26.23 -12.63 25.49
CA LEU A 537 -25.03 -13.12 24.79
C LEU A 537 -23.87 -12.15 25.05
N GLY A 538 -23.13 -12.46 26.12
CA GLY A 538 -22.32 -11.49 26.88
C GLY A 538 -21.17 -10.80 26.13
N GLN A 539 -20.71 -9.71 26.74
CA GLN A 539 -19.56 -8.91 26.32
C GLN A 539 -18.25 -9.69 26.52
N TRP A 540 -17.95 -10.57 25.56
CA TRP A 540 -16.75 -11.41 25.53
C TRP A 540 -15.82 -11.01 24.38
N GLY A 541 -14.56 -11.45 24.45
CA GLY A 541 -13.50 -11.01 23.55
C GLY A 541 -12.83 -9.73 24.05
N VAL A 542 -12.34 -8.90 23.13
CA VAL A 542 -11.85 -7.55 23.45
C VAL A 542 -13.05 -6.62 23.71
N VAL A 543 -13.02 -5.89 24.82
CA VAL A 543 -14.09 -4.99 25.30
C VAL A 543 -13.50 -3.75 25.99
N SER A 544 -14.12 -2.60 25.79
CA SER A 544 -13.78 -1.32 26.44
C SER A 544 -13.87 -1.35 27.97
N VAL A 545 -14.93 -1.96 28.50
CA VAL A 545 -15.21 -2.13 29.94
C VAL A 545 -15.57 -3.60 30.19
N PRO A 546 -14.95 -4.28 31.18
CA PRO A 546 -15.34 -5.65 31.53
C PRO A 546 -16.67 -5.64 32.31
N PRO A 547 -17.55 -6.65 32.12
CA PRO A 547 -18.82 -6.73 32.84
C PRO A 547 -18.59 -6.99 34.35
N THR A 548 -18.94 -6.01 35.18
CA THR A 548 -18.85 -6.07 36.65
C THR A 548 -19.99 -6.87 37.25
N SER A 549 -19.67 -7.89 38.06
CA SER A 549 -20.63 -8.84 38.66
C SER A 549 -21.39 -8.30 39.89
N ALA A 550 -21.70 -7.01 39.92
CA ALA A 550 -22.36 -6.34 41.06
C ALA A 550 -23.73 -5.75 40.69
N ASP A 551 -23.99 -5.50 39.41
CA ASP A 551 -25.10 -4.66 38.91
C ASP A 551 -26.06 -5.45 37.99
N ASP A 552 -26.50 -6.64 38.40
CA ASP A 552 -27.57 -7.36 37.70
C ASP A 552 -28.90 -6.55 37.73
N ASP A 553 -29.14 -5.77 38.78
CA ASP A 553 -30.29 -4.84 38.90
C ASP A 553 -30.10 -3.50 38.17
N THR A 554 -28.87 -3.13 37.80
CA THR A 554 -28.50 -1.81 37.23
C THR A 554 -27.75 -1.91 35.90
N MET A 555 -28.09 -2.91 35.09
CA MET A 555 -27.53 -3.11 33.75
C MET A 555 -27.70 -1.89 32.82
N LEU A 556 -26.59 -1.15 32.64
CA LEU A 556 -26.40 -0.09 31.65
C LEU A 556 -26.86 -0.55 30.26
N GLY A 557 -27.88 0.13 29.71
CA GLY A 557 -28.47 -0.18 28.40
C GLY A 557 -29.80 -0.92 28.45
N VAL A 558 -30.31 -1.33 29.61
CA VAL A 558 -31.72 -1.73 29.74
C VAL A 558 -32.61 -0.48 29.61
N ALA A 559 -33.36 -0.41 28.52
CA ALA A 559 -34.32 0.68 28.28
C ALA A 559 -35.38 0.71 29.38
N GLN A 560 -35.44 1.81 30.12
CA GLN A 560 -36.39 1.98 31.22
C GLN A 560 -37.77 2.28 30.65
N TYR A 561 -38.75 1.43 31.01
CA TYR A 561 -40.15 1.59 30.65
C TYR A 561 -40.83 2.55 31.64
N HIS A 562 -41.46 3.61 31.14
CA HIS A 562 -42.22 4.53 31.96
C HIS A 562 -43.49 5.00 31.23
N ASN A 563 -44.65 4.51 31.64
CA ASN A 563 -45.98 4.98 31.21
C ASN A 563 -46.13 5.14 29.68
N SER A 564 -45.93 4.05 28.91
CA SER A 564 -45.94 4.00 27.43
C SER A 564 -44.88 4.85 26.71
N GLU A 565 -43.86 5.33 27.43
CA GLU A 565 -42.63 5.88 26.86
C GLU A 565 -41.43 4.97 27.18
N PHE A 566 -40.51 4.84 26.21
CA PHE A 566 -39.32 3.97 26.23
C PHE A 566 -38.06 4.83 26.15
N GLN A 567 -37.18 4.73 27.15
CA GLN A 567 -35.96 5.55 27.22
C GLN A 567 -34.76 4.86 26.54
N LEU A 568 -34.18 5.54 25.55
CA LEU A 568 -32.89 5.21 24.93
C LEU A 568 -31.76 6.01 25.58
N ASP A 569 -30.81 5.31 26.21
CA ASP A 569 -29.63 5.94 26.80
C ASP A 569 -28.58 6.32 25.74
N ARG A 570 -27.74 7.32 26.07
CA ARG A 570 -26.59 7.77 25.27
C ARG A 570 -25.67 6.62 24.85
N SER A 571 -25.41 5.66 25.74
CA SER A 571 -24.59 4.48 25.44
C SER A 571 -25.20 3.66 24.29
N SER A 572 -26.47 3.24 24.43
CA SER A 572 -27.16 2.38 23.46
C SER A 572 -27.25 3.00 22.06
N ILE A 573 -27.58 4.30 21.96
CA ILE A 573 -27.67 5.05 20.70
C ILE A 573 -26.33 5.05 19.96
N TRP A 574 -25.24 5.31 20.70
CA TRP A 574 -23.89 5.34 20.13
C TRP A 574 -23.41 3.93 19.73
N THR A 575 -23.60 2.91 20.58
CA THR A 575 -23.23 1.52 20.23
C THR A 575 -24.02 0.95 19.06
N ALA A 576 -25.25 1.42 18.85
CA ALA A 576 -26.07 1.11 17.67
C ALA A 576 -25.57 1.81 16.38
N GLY A 577 -24.60 2.72 16.49
CA GLY A 577 -23.97 3.42 15.37
C GLY A 577 -24.68 4.70 14.93
N TRP A 578 -25.39 5.40 15.82
CA TRP A 578 -26.17 6.62 15.50
C TRP A 578 -25.72 7.85 16.30
N VAL A 579 -25.88 9.03 15.70
CA VAL A 579 -25.54 10.35 16.26
C VAL A 579 -26.63 11.38 15.91
N LEU A 580 -26.91 12.33 16.81
CA LEU A 580 -27.82 13.45 16.57
C LEU A 580 -27.08 14.61 15.87
N VAL A 581 -27.57 14.98 14.69
CA VAL A 581 -27.07 16.14 13.93
C VAL A 581 -27.93 17.36 14.23
N GLY A 582 -27.37 18.32 14.97
CA GLY A 582 -28.07 19.56 15.34
C GLY A 582 -29.38 19.33 16.12
N ARG A 583 -29.42 18.29 16.97
CA ARG A 583 -30.57 17.83 17.79
C ARG A 583 -31.89 17.49 17.07
N ARG A 584 -31.96 17.63 15.73
CA ARG A 584 -33.21 17.45 14.95
C ARG A 584 -33.29 16.17 14.12
N HIS A 585 -32.15 15.53 13.86
CA HIS A 585 -32.08 14.32 13.03
C HIS A 585 -31.13 13.31 13.65
N LEU A 586 -31.58 12.08 13.84
CA LEU A 586 -30.75 10.93 14.20
C LEU A 586 -30.23 10.28 12.91
N VAL A 587 -28.91 10.23 12.74
CA VAL A 587 -28.23 9.78 11.51
C VAL A 587 -27.17 8.73 11.86
N ARG A 588 -26.97 7.75 11.00
CA ARG A 588 -25.95 6.71 11.16
C ARG A 588 -24.55 7.30 10.97
N ILE A 589 -23.59 6.90 11.82
CA ILE A 589 -22.20 7.40 11.80
C ILE A 589 -21.54 7.17 10.43
N ASP A 590 -21.75 6.00 9.82
CA ASP A 590 -21.23 5.64 8.50
C ASP A 590 -21.73 6.57 7.36
N ASP A 591 -22.83 7.29 7.56
CA ASP A 591 -23.44 8.18 6.56
C ASP A 591 -23.11 9.66 6.78
N LEU A 592 -22.49 10.03 7.90
CA LEU A 592 -22.02 11.40 8.15
C LEU A 592 -20.97 11.89 7.12
N PRO A 593 -20.06 11.06 6.54
CA PRO A 593 -19.20 11.48 5.44
C PRO A 593 -20.00 11.86 4.18
N ASN A 594 -21.01 11.05 3.83
CA ASN A 594 -21.92 11.32 2.72
C ASN A 594 -22.70 12.63 2.96
N LEU A 595 -23.09 12.89 4.21
CA LEU A 595 -23.77 14.12 4.61
C LEU A 595 -22.83 15.33 4.53
N PHE A 596 -21.57 15.22 4.96
CA PHE A 596 -20.56 16.28 4.80
C PHE A 596 -20.33 16.63 3.32
N VAL A 597 -20.17 15.63 2.44
CA VAL A 597 -20.04 15.84 0.98
C VAL A 597 -21.27 16.58 0.42
N ASN A 598 -22.48 16.16 0.77
CA ASN A 598 -23.71 16.85 0.36
C ASN A 598 -23.76 18.30 0.89
N SER A 599 -23.38 18.55 2.15
CA SER A 599 -23.35 19.90 2.75
C SER A 599 -22.29 20.83 2.16
N VAL A 600 -21.17 20.30 1.65
CA VAL A 600 -20.13 21.07 0.96
C VAL A 600 -20.57 21.42 -0.47
N MET A 601 -21.19 20.48 -1.19
CA MET A 601 -21.63 20.70 -2.58
C MET A 601 -22.92 21.51 -2.71
N ALA A 602 -23.69 21.63 -1.62
CA ALA A 602 -24.76 22.61 -1.35
C ALA A 602 -25.96 22.71 -2.33
N THR A 603 -25.93 22.01 -3.46
CA THR A 603 -26.87 22.21 -4.59
C THR A 603 -27.47 20.91 -5.15
N SER A 604 -26.86 19.75 -4.86
CA SER A 604 -27.39 18.43 -5.22
C SER A 604 -27.03 17.39 -4.15
N SER A 605 -27.91 16.39 -3.97
CA SER A 605 -27.60 15.22 -3.14
C SER A 605 -26.94 14.15 -4.02
N ILE A 606 -25.61 14.07 -3.96
CA ILE A 606 -24.84 13.06 -4.71
C ILE A 606 -25.14 11.66 -4.15
N VAL A 607 -25.26 11.55 -2.82
CA VAL A 607 -25.64 10.32 -2.12
C VAL A 607 -26.90 10.57 -1.29
N LYS A 608 -27.86 9.63 -1.31
CA LYS A 608 -29.05 9.69 -0.45
C LYS A 608 -28.68 9.24 0.97
N VAL A 609 -28.67 10.19 1.91
CA VAL A 609 -28.56 9.88 3.34
C VAL A 609 -29.97 9.81 3.95
N TYR A 610 -30.18 8.84 4.84
CA TYR A 610 -31.42 8.66 5.57
C TYR A 610 -31.21 8.97 7.06
N GLY A 611 -32.24 9.51 7.71
CA GLY A 611 -32.25 9.73 9.15
C GLY A 611 -33.67 9.71 9.70
N CYS A 612 -33.77 9.67 11.03
CA CYS A 612 -35.05 9.77 11.74
C CYS A 612 -35.20 11.19 12.30
N ALA A 613 -36.41 11.76 12.21
CA ALA A 613 -36.70 13.06 12.80
C ALA A 613 -36.74 12.95 14.34
N VAL A 614 -36.27 13.99 15.02
CA VAL A 614 -36.30 14.12 16.48
C VAL A 614 -36.99 15.43 16.85
N ASP A 615 -38.07 15.32 17.61
CA ASP A 615 -38.94 16.42 18.01
C ASP A 615 -38.65 16.80 19.48
N GLU A 616 -38.43 18.08 19.78
CA GLU A 616 -38.28 18.57 21.17
C GLU A 616 -39.66 18.76 21.82
N ASP A 617 -39.85 18.20 23.01
CA ASP A 617 -41.09 18.37 23.77
C ASP A 617 -41.20 19.81 24.29
N ASN A 618 -42.09 20.57 23.66
CA ASN A 618 -42.39 21.96 23.97
C ASN A 618 -43.65 22.10 24.85
N THR A 619 -44.04 21.05 25.60
CA THR A 619 -45.04 21.19 26.66
C THR A 619 -44.60 22.24 27.66
N LYS A 620 -45.45 23.26 27.88
CA LYS A 620 -45.11 24.42 28.71
C LYS A 620 -44.76 23.96 30.13
N PRO A 621 -43.66 24.44 30.74
CA PRO A 621 -43.35 24.09 32.11
C PRO A 621 -44.45 24.61 33.05
N ASN A 622 -44.97 23.72 33.89
CA ASN A 622 -45.82 24.13 35.02
C ASN A 622 -45.00 25.08 35.90
N ALA A 623 -45.59 26.23 36.28
CA ALA A 623 -44.89 27.39 36.84
C ALA A 623 -44.18 27.20 38.21
N HIS A 624 -44.16 25.97 38.74
CA HIS A 624 -43.54 25.61 40.01
C HIS A 624 -42.57 24.41 39.92
N ALA A 625 -42.22 23.96 38.70
CA ALA A 625 -41.18 22.94 38.50
C ALA A 625 -39.83 23.58 38.15
N LEU A 626 -38.72 23.03 38.67
CA LEU A 626 -37.37 23.43 38.24
C LEU A 626 -37.18 23.24 36.73
N PRO A 627 -36.34 24.06 36.07
CA PRO A 627 -36.07 23.95 34.64
C PRO A 627 -35.43 22.59 34.30
N ARG A 628 -36.25 21.67 33.79
CA ARG A 628 -35.79 20.41 33.20
C ARG A 628 -35.28 20.67 31.79
N SER A 629 -34.22 19.96 31.40
CA SER A 629 -33.80 19.88 30.00
C SER A 629 -34.96 19.35 29.13
N PRO A 630 -35.18 19.87 27.92
CA PRO A 630 -36.25 19.41 27.04
C PRO A 630 -36.07 17.92 26.72
N ARG A 631 -37.17 17.17 26.70
CA ARG A 631 -37.17 15.76 26.26
C ARG A 631 -37.12 15.71 24.73
N LEU A 632 -36.22 14.91 24.19
CA LEU A 632 -36.10 14.65 22.75
C LEU A 632 -36.87 13.37 22.41
N PHE A 633 -37.88 13.47 21.55
CA PHE A 633 -38.69 12.34 21.10
C PHE A 633 -38.28 11.88 19.70
N LEU A 634 -37.97 10.60 19.55
CA LEU A 634 -37.57 9.99 18.28
C LEU A 634 -38.79 9.53 17.48
N ASN A 635 -38.93 10.03 16.26
CA ASN A 635 -39.97 9.60 15.32
C ASN A 635 -39.48 8.36 14.54
N PRO A 636 -40.09 7.17 14.68
CA PRO A 636 -39.56 5.90 14.16
C PRO A 636 -39.82 5.72 12.65
N ARG A 637 -39.42 6.71 11.84
CA ARG A 637 -39.55 6.72 10.38
C ARG A 637 -38.23 7.20 9.77
N LEU A 638 -37.57 6.34 8.98
CA LEU A 638 -36.46 6.78 8.14
C LEU A 638 -37.00 7.67 7.01
N VAL A 639 -36.45 8.88 6.90
CA VAL A 639 -36.76 9.84 5.84
C VAL A 639 -35.44 10.20 5.13
N PRO A 640 -35.39 10.27 3.79
CA PRO A 640 -34.22 10.77 3.08
C PRO A 640 -34.04 12.27 3.39
N LEU A 641 -32.86 12.64 3.88
CA LEU A 641 -32.55 14.00 4.31
C LEU A 641 -32.26 14.89 3.09
N PRO A 642 -33.00 15.99 2.86
CA PRO A 642 -32.71 16.91 1.76
C PRO A 642 -31.34 17.58 1.96
N PRO A 643 -30.54 17.79 0.89
CA PRO A 643 -29.20 18.40 1.01
C PRO A 643 -29.24 19.84 1.52
N THR A 644 -30.40 20.51 1.45
CA THR A 644 -30.62 21.88 1.90
C THR A 644 -31.06 22.03 3.36
N THR A 645 -31.46 20.96 4.05
CA THR A 645 -31.93 21.07 5.46
C THR A 645 -30.81 21.04 6.48
N ILE A 646 -29.62 20.53 6.13
CA ILE A 646 -28.50 20.34 7.05
C ILE A 646 -27.25 21.04 6.50
N SER A 647 -26.96 22.22 7.06
CA SER A 647 -25.76 23.01 6.74
C SER A 647 -24.56 22.60 7.59
N LEU A 648 -23.36 22.98 7.16
CA LEU A 648 -22.09 22.80 7.90
C LEU A 648 -22.11 23.30 9.36
N ARG A 649 -23.02 24.22 9.73
CA ARG A 649 -23.20 24.63 11.14
C ARG A 649 -23.85 23.54 12.00
N HIS A 650 -24.77 22.76 11.45
CA HIS A 650 -25.41 21.64 12.15
C HIS A 650 -24.43 20.47 12.33
N LEU A 651 -23.54 20.25 11.36
CA LEU A 651 -22.43 19.28 11.46
C LEU A 651 -21.37 19.65 12.51
N ARG A 652 -21.28 20.90 12.97
CA ARG A 652 -20.45 21.27 14.13
C ARG A 652 -21.09 20.86 15.46
N HIS A 653 -22.42 20.77 15.50
CA HIS A 653 -23.21 20.38 16.67
C HIS A 653 -23.69 18.91 16.55
N LEU A 654 -22.72 17.99 16.47
CA LEU A 654 -22.95 16.57 16.72
C LEU A 654 -23.13 16.33 18.22
N SER A 655 -24.10 15.49 18.58
CA SER A 655 -24.44 15.19 19.97
C SER A 655 -25.03 13.79 20.09
N VAL A 656 -25.01 13.22 21.29
CA VAL A 656 -25.84 12.07 21.66
C VAL A 656 -26.45 12.41 23.02
N ASP A 657 -27.76 12.55 23.04
CA ASP A 657 -28.58 12.85 24.21
C ASP A 657 -29.61 11.74 24.39
N VAL A 658 -30.18 11.63 25.59
CA VAL A 658 -31.19 10.62 25.92
C VAL A 658 -32.44 10.86 25.06
N LEU A 659 -32.84 9.85 24.28
CA LEU A 659 -34.02 9.89 23.42
C LEU A 659 -35.18 9.12 24.04
N TRP A 660 -36.39 9.58 23.77
CA TRP A 660 -37.62 8.94 24.20
C TRP A 660 -38.40 8.45 22.98
N VAL A 661 -38.88 7.22 23.02
CA VAL A 661 -39.75 6.64 21.98
C VAL A 661 -41.13 6.43 22.58
N ARG A 662 -42.17 6.97 21.95
CA ARG A 662 -43.56 6.71 22.36
C ARG A 662 -44.05 5.40 21.76
N GLU A 663 -44.73 4.60 22.57
CA GLU A 663 -45.39 3.39 22.11
C GLU A 663 -46.52 3.73 21.13
N ILE A 664 -46.44 3.21 19.90
CA ILE A 664 -47.49 3.37 18.90
C ILE A 664 -48.51 2.25 19.15
N SER A 665 -49.61 2.58 19.81
CA SER A 665 -50.74 1.67 20.02
C SER A 665 -51.30 1.20 18.67
N VAL A 666 -51.18 -0.10 18.38
CA VAL A 666 -51.71 -0.73 17.17
C VAL A 666 -53.23 -0.94 17.35
N GLY A 667 -53.97 0.17 17.35
CA GLY A 667 -55.36 0.15 17.80
C GLY A 667 -56.17 1.43 17.57
N ASP A 668 -55.73 2.37 16.71
CA ASP A 668 -56.60 3.50 16.34
C ASP A 668 -56.33 4.02 14.90
N ALA A 669 -57.01 3.42 13.93
CA ALA A 669 -56.94 3.80 12.52
C ALA A 669 -58.00 4.87 12.17
N THR A 670 -57.94 6.04 12.81
CA THR A 670 -58.83 7.18 12.52
C THR A 670 -58.17 8.16 11.52
N PRO A 671 -58.79 8.45 10.36
CA PRO A 671 -58.20 9.34 9.37
C PRO A 671 -58.37 10.81 9.77
N ALA A 672 -57.24 11.50 9.98
CA ALA A 672 -57.23 12.93 10.28
C ALA A 672 -57.83 13.75 9.11
N THR A 673 -59.03 14.29 9.32
CA THR A 673 -59.81 14.96 8.27
C THR A 673 -59.22 16.33 7.90
N VAL A 674 -58.77 16.47 6.64
CA VAL A 674 -58.43 17.77 6.06
C VAL A 674 -59.74 18.55 5.80
N LYS A 675 -59.90 19.71 6.46
CA LYS A 675 -61.13 20.52 6.37
C LYS A 675 -61.29 21.14 4.98
N HIS A 676 -62.39 20.81 4.29
CA HIS A 676 -62.86 21.56 3.13
C HIS A 676 -63.29 22.98 3.51
N MET A 677 -62.67 24.01 2.91
CA MET A 677 -63.31 25.31 2.74
C MET A 677 -64.27 25.26 1.54
N LYS A 678 -65.48 25.82 1.68
CA LYS A 678 -66.48 25.94 0.61
C LYS A 678 -66.58 27.37 0.10
N GLY A 679 -66.47 27.57 -1.22
CA GLY A 679 -66.63 28.86 -1.90
C GLY A 679 -67.48 28.75 -3.18
N LYS A 680 -68.72 29.27 -3.10
CA LYS A 680 -69.83 29.45 -4.07
C LYS A 680 -69.64 29.24 -5.61
N ARG A 681 -70.76 28.87 -6.27
CA ARG A 681 -70.93 28.57 -7.72
C ARG A 681 -71.02 29.80 -8.65
N LYS A 682 -70.70 29.62 -9.94
CA LYS A 682 -71.50 30.08 -11.11
C LYS A 682 -71.23 29.20 -12.37
N ALA A 683 -71.90 29.45 -13.51
CA ALA A 683 -72.15 28.48 -14.60
C ALA A 683 -71.83 29.03 -16.04
N PRO A 684 -71.95 28.23 -17.15
CA PRO A 684 -71.34 28.43 -18.50
C PRO A 684 -72.24 29.24 -19.49
N PRO A 685 -72.10 29.28 -20.86
CA PRO A 685 -71.20 28.65 -21.89
C PRO A 685 -70.43 29.73 -22.73
N PRO A 686 -70.04 29.66 -24.05
CA PRO A 686 -70.09 28.64 -25.15
C PRO A 686 -68.73 28.37 -25.91
N PRO A 687 -68.67 27.62 -27.05
CA PRO A 687 -67.42 27.20 -27.72
C PRO A 687 -67.17 27.77 -29.15
N GLY A 688 -65.98 27.53 -29.74
CA GLY A 688 -65.78 27.64 -31.21
C GLY A 688 -64.33 27.69 -31.75
N ARG A 689 -64.09 26.91 -32.83
CA ARG A 689 -63.35 27.15 -34.12
C ARG A 689 -62.08 28.06 -34.16
N ALA A 690 -61.10 27.87 -35.06
CA ALA A 690 -61.06 27.13 -36.34
C ALA A 690 -59.69 26.49 -36.70
N VAL A 691 -59.65 25.74 -37.81
CA VAL A 691 -58.50 25.15 -38.54
C VAL A 691 -58.52 25.74 -39.97
N PRO A 692 -57.39 26.24 -40.55
CA PRO A 692 -56.50 25.48 -41.47
C PRO A 692 -55.00 25.70 -41.15
N SER A 693 -54.00 24.86 -41.50
CA SER A 693 -53.74 23.84 -42.54
C SER A 693 -53.04 24.32 -43.84
N HIS A 694 -51.72 24.18 -43.88
CA HIS A 694 -50.84 23.91 -45.04
C HIS A 694 -49.54 23.30 -44.46
N GLY A 695 -48.81 22.37 -45.09
CA GLY A 695 -48.91 21.78 -46.43
C GLY A 695 -47.54 21.87 -47.11
N GLY A 696 -46.81 20.77 -47.27
CA GLY A 696 -45.40 20.80 -47.69
C GLY A 696 -44.61 19.57 -47.23
N ASP A 697 -44.76 18.50 -47.99
CA ASP A 697 -44.35 17.12 -47.78
C ASP A 697 -42.87 16.88 -47.42
N LEU A 698 -42.62 15.83 -46.63
CA LEU A 698 -41.41 15.01 -46.68
C LEU A 698 -41.69 13.64 -46.05
N ASP A 699 -42.55 12.86 -46.71
CA ASP A 699 -43.04 11.56 -46.23
C ASP A 699 -42.04 10.41 -46.42
N ARG A 700 -42.33 9.30 -45.72
CA ARG A 700 -41.62 8.01 -45.64
C ARG A 700 -40.39 7.94 -44.74
N ILE A 701 -40.68 7.82 -43.45
CA ILE A 701 -40.33 6.58 -42.75
C ILE A 701 -41.68 5.97 -42.31
N ASP A 702 -42.04 4.81 -42.85
CA ASP A 702 -43.24 4.06 -42.48
C ASP A 702 -43.04 3.39 -41.08
N GLY A 703 -44.06 2.70 -40.53
CA GLY A 703 -44.16 2.33 -39.10
C GLY A 703 -42.98 1.55 -38.46
N ASP A 704 -42.83 1.53 -37.13
CA ASP A 704 -43.81 1.92 -36.09
C ASP A 704 -43.20 2.72 -34.91
N PHE A 705 -43.75 3.90 -34.62
CA PHE A 705 -43.32 4.71 -33.48
C PHE A 705 -43.74 4.10 -32.13
N LEU A 706 -44.87 3.39 -32.09
CA LEU A 706 -45.44 2.80 -30.86
C LEU A 706 -44.65 1.58 -30.37
N ASP A 707 -44.01 0.83 -31.26
CA ASP A 707 -43.29 -0.40 -30.91
C ASP A 707 -42.07 -0.15 -30.00
N ASN A 708 -41.51 1.05 -30.02
CA ASN A 708 -40.47 1.49 -29.06
C ASN A 708 -40.92 1.43 -27.59
N PHE A 709 -42.22 1.25 -27.32
CA PHE A 709 -42.78 1.10 -25.97
C PHE A 709 -43.42 -0.28 -25.71
N CYS A 710 -43.42 -1.18 -26.69
CA CYS A 710 -44.00 -2.53 -26.62
C CYS A 710 -42.90 -3.59 -26.73
N GLN A 711 -42.64 -4.35 -25.65
CA GLN A 711 -41.66 -5.43 -25.71
C GLN A 711 -42.15 -6.57 -26.61
N HIS A 712 -41.50 -6.73 -27.76
CA HIS A 712 -41.50 -7.98 -28.51
C HIS A 712 -40.70 -9.04 -27.74
N ASP A 713 -41.38 -9.85 -26.91
CA ASP A 713 -41.27 -11.30 -27.03
C ASP A 713 -42.47 -12.03 -26.41
N SER A 714 -42.48 -13.35 -26.59
CA SER A 714 -43.63 -14.24 -26.52
C SER A 714 -43.83 -14.92 -25.14
N SER A 715 -45.03 -15.47 -24.94
CA SER A 715 -45.48 -16.29 -23.79
C SER A 715 -45.78 -15.59 -22.45
N SER A 716 -47.04 -15.14 -22.33
CA SER A 716 -47.90 -15.38 -21.14
C SER A 716 -47.54 -14.81 -19.75
N VAL A 717 -47.30 -13.50 -19.61
CA VAL A 717 -47.74 -12.75 -18.40
C VAL A 717 -48.38 -11.41 -18.76
N ARG A 718 -49.73 -11.32 -18.76
CA ARG A 718 -50.44 -10.04 -18.84
C ARG A 718 -50.34 -9.29 -17.51
N SER A 719 -49.35 -8.43 -17.34
CA SER A 719 -49.14 -7.62 -16.13
C SER A 719 -49.45 -6.13 -16.35
N SER A 720 -50.68 -5.72 -16.01
CA SER A 720 -51.15 -4.48 -15.34
C SER A 720 -50.38 -3.13 -15.40
N LEU A 721 -49.46 -2.88 -16.33
CA LEU A 721 -48.50 -1.77 -16.26
C LEU A 721 -48.87 -0.49 -17.04
N PHE A 722 -49.97 -0.48 -17.80
CA PHE A 722 -50.45 0.70 -18.52
C PHE A 722 -51.88 1.07 -18.12
N ARG A 723 -52.09 2.32 -17.70
CA ARG A 723 -53.43 2.92 -17.60
C ARG A 723 -53.79 3.56 -18.94
N PHE A 724 -54.61 2.86 -19.71
CA PHE A 724 -55.21 3.40 -20.93
C PHE A 724 -56.43 4.28 -20.60
N THR A 725 -56.49 5.47 -21.18
CA THR A 725 -57.75 6.21 -21.39
C THR A 725 -57.99 6.33 -22.89
N GLN A 726 -59.23 6.64 -23.32
CA GLN A 726 -59.60 6.54 -24.75
C GLN A 726 -58.86 7.53 -25.69
N GLU A 727 -58.15 8.52 -25.14
CA GLU A 727 -57.47 9.57 -25.92
C GLU A 727 -55.93 9.59 -25.76
N ALA A 728 -55.38 8.92 -24.73
CA ALA A 728 -53.95 8.94 -24.43
C ALA A 728 -53.50 7.74 -23.58
N PHE A 729 -52.20 7.41 -23.67
CA PHE A 729 -51.56 6.48 -22.74
C PHE A 729 -50.44 7.16 -21.94
N GLN A 730 -50.23 6.69 -20.72
CA GLN A 730 -49.25 7.21 -19.78
C GLN A 730 -47.96 6.38 -19.84
N VAL A 731 -46.83 7.02 -20.14
CA VAL A 731 -45.50 6.40 -20.07
C VAL A 731 -44.87 6.78 -18.73
N ASP A 732 -44.60 5.76 -17.89
CA ASP A 732 -43.85 5.96 -16.64
C ASP A 732 -42.37 6.25 -16.93
N LYS A 733 -41.72 6.93 -15.99
CA LYS A 733 -40.30 7.29 -16.01
C LYS A 733 -39.40 6.08 -16.27
N THR A 734 -39.73 4.96 -15.63
CA THR A 734 -38.95 3.72 -15.74
C THR A 734 -38.94 3.23 -17.20
N ASN A 735 -40.11 3.21 -17.83
CA ASN A 735 -40.28 2.76 -19.21
C ASN A 735 -39.69 3.75 -20.21
N ALA A 736 -39.81 5.06 -19.98
CA ALA A 736 -39.17 6.08 -20.81
C ALA A 736 -37.64 5.95 -20.81
N CYS A 737 -37.04 5.67 -19.64
CA CYS A 737 -35.60 5.46 -19.52
C CYS A 737 -35.14 4.14 -20.18
N LEU A 738 -35.91 3.05 -20.02
CA LEU A 738 -35.61 1.74 -20.62
C LEU A 738 -35.77 1.77 -22.15
N ALA A 739 -36.73 2.52 -22.67
CA ALA A 739 -36.88 2.82 -24.10
C ALA A 739 -35.85 3.85 -24.62
N GLY A 740 -34.84 4.22 -23.81
CA GLY A 740 -33.73 5.08 -24.25
C GLY A 740 -34.04 6.57 -24.38
N TRP A 741 -35.11 7.11 -23.77
CA TRP A 741 -35.49 8.53 -23.88
C TRP A 741 -35.20 9.34 -22.61
N VAL A 742 -34.62 10.53 -22.76
CA VAL A 742 -34.32 11.46 -21.65
C VAL A 742 -34.87 12.86 -21.95
N MET A 743 -35.37 13.56 -20.92
CA MET A 743 -35.98 14.88 -21.09
C MET A 743 -34.98 16.01 -20.81
N LEU A 744 -34.78 16.88 -21.80
CA LEU A 744 -33.88 18.03 -21.80
C LEU A 744 -34.66 19.34 -21.51
N ASP A 745 -34.21 20.10 -20.49
CA ASP A 745 -34.86 21.30 -19.91
C ASP A 745 -36.40 21.26 -19.86
N ARG A 746 -36.97 20.09 -19.56
CA ARG A 746 -38.42 19.83 -19.45
C ARG A 746 -39.28 20.09 -20.71
N LYS A 747 -38.65 20.30 -21.88
CA LYS A 747 -39.32 20.75 -23.13
C LYS A 747 -39.08 19.87 -24.35
N SER A 748 -38.08 18.99 -24.31
CA SER A 748 -37.75 18.08 -25.41
C SER A 748 -37.38 16.71 -24.86
N LEU A 749 -37.91 15.64 -25.45
CA LEU A 749 -37.40 14.28 -25.28
C LEU A 749 -36.37 14.01 -26.38
N VAL A 750 -35.18 13.59 -25.99
CA VAL A 750 -34.06 13.25 -26.88
C VAL A 750 -33.66 11.80 -26.61
N PHE A 751 -33.22 11.08 -27.63
CA PHE A 751 -32.72 9.72 -27.45
C PHE A 751 -31.36 9.73 -26.74
N MET A 752 -31.13 8.78 -25.84
CA MET A 752 -30.00 8.79 -24.91
C MET A 752 -28.66 8.59 -25.62
N ALA A 753 -28.66 7.86 -26.75
CA ALA A 753 -27.49 7.69 -27.61
C ALA A 753 -27.09 8.96 -28.37
N ASP A 754 -27.99 9.94 -28.52
CA ASP A 754 -27.71 11.23 -29.18
C ASP A 754 -27.16 12.30 -28.21
N LEU A 755 -27.17 12.05 -26.90
CA LEU A 755 -26.63 12.99 -25.90
C LEU A 755 -25.17 13.43 -26.16
N PRO A 756 -24.24 12.57 -26.64
CA PRO A 756 -22.91 13.00 -27.07
C PRO A 756 -22.95 13.98 -28.24
N GLN A 757 -23.84 13.77 -29.22
CA GLN A 757 -24.01 14.67 -30.37
C GLN A 757 -24.61 16.02 -29.93
N VAL A 758 -25.54 16.01 -28.96
CA VAL A 758 -26.06 17.23 -28.31
C VAL A 758 -24.93 18.00 -27.61
N LEU A 759 -24.07 17.32 -26.84
CA LEU A 759 -22.94 17.94 -26.17
C LEU A 759 -21.96 18.60 -27.16
N VAL A 760 -21.63 17.92 -28.27
CA VAL A 760 -20.77 18.51 -29.32
C VAL A 760 -21.44 19.75 -29.93
N ASN A 761 -22.72 19.67 -30.30
CA ASN A 761 -23.52 20.81 -30.80
C ASN A 761 -23.68 21.97 -29.79
N MET A 762 -23.55 21.72 -28.49
CA MET A 762 -23.57 22.75 -27.45
C MET A 762 -22.18 23.36 -27.20
N SER A 763 -21.11 22.60 -27.46
CA SER A 763 -19.72 23.09 -27.39
C SER A 763 -19.30 23.92 -28.61
N SER A 764 -19.87 23.65 -29.79
CA SER A 764 -19.56 24.38 -31.04
C SER A 764 -20.10 25.81 -31.09
N GLY A 765 -21.00 26.19 -30.17
CA GLY A 765 -21.51 27.55 -29.93
C GLY A 765 -22.44 28.13 -31.01
N ALA A 766 -22.20 27.84 -32.29
CA ALA A 766 -22.88 28.47 -33.42
C ALA A 766 -23.04 27.56 -34.67
N ALA A 767 -22.86 26.24 -34.55
CA ALA A 767 -23.00 25.32 -35.68
C ALA A 767 -23.62 23.96 -35.26
N SER A 768 -24.68 23.53 -35.95
CA SER A 768 -25.19 22.16 -35.84
C SER A 768 -24.29 21.22 -36.64
N VAL A 769 -23.27 20.67 -35.98
CA VAL A 769 -22.36 19.67 -36.54
C VAL A 769 -23.12 18.36 -36.83
N PHE A 770 -24.09 18.03 -35.96
CA PHE A 770 -24.95 16.86 -36.09
C PHE A 770 -26.44 17.24 -36.07
N LYS A 771 -27.27 16.55 -36.86
CA LYS A 771 -28.74 16.71 -36.82
C LYS A 771 -29.34 15.80 -35.73
N VAL A 772 -29.41 16.30 -34.50
CA VAL A 772 -30.12 15.60 -33.43
C VAL A 772 -31.62 15.89 -33.51
N TYR A 773 -32.44 14.85 -33.44
CA TYR A 773 -33.90 14.95 -33.44
C TYR A 773 -34.45 14.83 -32.02
N CYS A 774 -35.57 15.51 -31.75
CA CYS A 774 -36.26 15.43 -30.47
C CYS A 774 -37.78 15.48 -30.65
N CYS A 775 -38.52 14.89 -29.73
CA CYS A 775 -39.97 15.12 -29.64
C CYS A 775 -40.22 16.27 -28.67
N PRO A 776 -40.84 17.38 -29.10
CA PRO A 776 -41.15 18.49 -28.21
C PRO A 776 -42.22 18.07 -27.19
N VAL A 777 -42.10 18.56 -25.96
CA VAL A 777 -42.97 18.21 -24.82
C VAL A 777 -43.69 19.47 -24.36
N TYR A 778 -45.02 19.44 -24.46
CA TYR A 778 -45.89 20.55 -24.10
C TYR A 778 -46.55 20.28 -22.74
N THR A 779 -47.01 21.32 -22.06
CA THR A 779 -47.79 21.18 -20.82
C THR A 779 -49.23 21.58 -21.07
N GLU A 780 -50.15 20.64 -20.92
CA GLU A 780 -51.58 20.78 -21.23
C GLU A 780 -52.38 20.34 -20.00
N ARG A 781 -53.22 21.22 -19.46
CA ARG A 781 -54.02 20.96 -18.22
C ARG A 781 -53.18 20.42 -17.05
N ASN A 782 -51.99 20.99 -16.82
CA ASN A 782 -50.97 20.57 -15.83
C ASN A 782 -50.34 19.17 -16.03
N VAL A 783 -50.59 18.52 -17.16
CA VAL A 783 -49.96 17.24 -17.55
C VAL A 783 -48.97 17.50 -18.68
N ARG A 784 -47.85 16.76 -18.75
CA ARG A 784 -46.93 16.86 -19.90
C ARG A 784 -47.28 15.87 -20.98
N VAL A 785 -47.42 16.38 -22.20
CA VAL A 785 -47.85 15.65 -23.38
C VAL A 785 -46.74 15.69 -24.44
N MET A 786 -46.41 14.54 -25.00
CA MET A 786 -45.44 14.40 -26.09
C MET A 786 -46.05 14.88 -27.41
N GLY A 787 -45.32 15.73 -28.14
CA GLY A 787 -45.71 16.13 -29.49
C GLY A 787 -45.52 14.98 -30.49
N PRO A 788 -46.47 14.75 -31.42
CA PRO A 788 -46.47 13.59 -32.31
C PRO A 788 -45.52 13.71 -33.53
N LYS A 789 -44.55 14.63 -33.50
CA LYS A 789 -43.57 14.82 -34.60
C LYS A 789 -42.18 15.04 -34.03
N LEU A 790 -41.20 14.36 -34.63
CA LEU A 790 -39.78 14.60 -34.41
C LEU A 790 -39.37 15.94 -35.05
N VAL A 791 -38.60 16.75 -34.31
CA VAL A 791 -38.14 18.08 -34.70
C VAL A 791 -36.65 18.20 -34.40
N VAL A 792 -35.87 18.78 -35.33
CA VAL A 792 -34.42 18.97 -35.16
C VAL A 792 -34.13 19.98 -34.04
N VAL A 793 -33.25 19.59 -33.11
CA VAL A 793 -32.81 20.41 -31.98
C VAL A 793 -32.00 21.61 -32.49
N SER A 794 -32.50 22.83 -32.31
CA SER A 794 -31.81 24.06 -32.70
C SER A 794 -30.70 24.41 -31.68
N PRO A 795 -29.39 24.41 -32.04
CA PRO A 795 -28.31 24.55 -31.06
C PRO A 795 -28.40 25.83 -30.21
N TRP A 796 -28.72 26.95 -30.85
CA TRP A 796 -28.85 28.30 -30.26
C TRP A 796 -29.86 28.39 -29.10
N ARG A 797 -30.75 27.41 -28.92
CA ARG A 797 -31.73 27.35 -27.83
C ARG A 797 -31.28 26.51 -26.63
N LEU A 798 -30.13 25.86 -26.69
CA LEU A 798 -29.58 25.04 -25.60
C LEU A 798 -28.38 25.71 -24.94
N SER A 799 -28.61 26.26 -23.73
CA SER A 799 -27.52 26.64 -22.83
C SER A 799 -27.01 25.43 -22.05
N TRP A 800 -25.76 25.45 -21.56
CA TRP A 800 -25.23 24.40 -20.67
C TRP A 800 -26.12 24.09 -19.46
N ARG A 801 -26.90 25.06 -18.96
CA ARG A 801 -27.88 24.86 -17.88
C ARG A 801 -29.01 23.89 -18.24
N CYS A 802 -29.26 23.63 -19.52
CA CYS A 802 -30.24 22.65 -19.99
C CYS A 802 -29.75 21.21 -19.79
N PHE A 803 -28.44 20.96 -19.98
CA PHE A 803 -27.82 19.64 -19.75
C PHE A 803 -27.82 19.27 -18.26
N TRP A 804 -27.48 20.22 -17.39
CA TRP A 804 -27.62 20.09 -15.92
C TRP A 804 -29.07 20.00 -15.42
N ARG A 805 -30.04 19.87 -16.32
CA ARG A 805 -31.48 19.65 -16.06
C ARG A 805 -32.04 18.44 -16.82
N LEU A 806 -31.18 17.55 -17.30
CA LEU A 806 -31.59 16.23 -17.77
C LEU A 806 -32.34 15.51 -16.65
N ASN A 807 -33.56 15.04 -16.95
CA ASN A 807 -34.38 14.30 -16.01
C ASN A 807 -35.25 13.28 -16.77
N VAL A 808 -35.76 12.29 -16.05
CA VAL A 808 -36.83 11.41 -16.55
C VAL A 808 -38.11 11.71 -15.75
N GLU A 809 -39.07 12.33 -16.44
CA GLU A 809 -40.37 12.72 -15.89
C GLU A 809 -41.47 12.01 -16.69
N MET A 810 -42.61 11.69 -16.06
CA MET A 810 -43.70 10.99 -16.73
C MET A 810 -44.27 11.84 -17.87
N VAL A 811 -44.58 11.19 -18.99
CA VAL A 811 -45.12 11.86 -20.19
C VAL A 811 -46.32 11.08 -20.70
N TRP A 812 -47.30 11.81 -21.22
CA TRP A 812 -48.49 11.25 -21.84
C TRP A 812 -48.36 11.35 -23.35
N VAL A 813 -48.69 10.26 -24.05
CA VAL A 813 -48.71 10.22 -25.51
C VAL A 813 -50.19 10.22 -25.93
N LYS A 814 -50.61 11.28 -26.64
CA LYS A 814 -51.95 11.32 -27.25
C LYS A 814 -52.02 10.29 -28.37
N LYS A 815 -53.10 9.51 -28.42
CA LYS A 815 -53.33 8.57 -29.52
C LYS A 815 -53.71 9.36 -30.78
N GLN A 816 -53.01 9.14 -31.89
CA GLN A 816 -53.48 9.64 -33.19
C GLN A 816 -54.76 8.89 -33.59
N VAL A 817 -55.71 9.64 -34.15
CA VAL A 817 -56.92 9.08 -34.76
C VAL A 817 -56.66 9.02 -36.25
N GLY A 818 -56.32 7.82 -36.72
CA GLY A 818 -55.63 7.56 -37.97
C GLY A 818 -54.54 6.54 -37.68
N ASP A 819 -54.59 5.42 -38.39
CA ASP A 819 -53.79 4.19 -38.28
C ASP A 819 -54.35 3.15 -37.28
N LEU A 820 -54.82 2.03 -37.84
CA LEU A 820 -55.53 0.91 -37.25
C LEU A 820 -55.41 -0.31 -38.19
#